data_AF-A0A970Y159-F1
#
_entry.id   AF-A0A970Y159-F1
#
_cell.length_a   1.000
_cell.length_b   1.000
_cell.length_c   1.000
_cell.angle_alpha   90.00
_cell.angle_beta   90.00
_cell.angle_gamma   90.00
#
_symmetry.space_group_name_H-M   'P 1'
#
loop_
_entity.id
_entity.type
_entity.pdbx_description
1 polymer ?
#
loop_
_entity_poly.entity_id
_entity_poly.type
_entity_poly.pdbx_seq_one_letter_code
_entity_poly.pdbx_strand_id
1 'polypeptide(L)'
;MHAPKRFHLHGPLSVLILCSVLFAFQSPAQDAAPTEGRALYEVLKGFDLQGKASVSNLTLKKDRAEMVFTGDFYFAAPANGRVTGAVFIGSGSFKAAAPPISYEKEAMVRFINTDTAESDFRTAVLRFSDDTFEQIGKGMEAGAAAPDDARKLAAELEPRLLKETGANISARLLVSLANAESPGVFLAQFDKGSRGRFTYLVDPQTRLPSSVFGINGGEKVLLFSYAPYSYTNDMWIATYSEENFAKNQASYSDSFDLVAPLHYDMEIDVRNARKVLRTRMRIDFQSLADGLRAIPMDVNEGLTEFDNIRLKEAMRVTSARYEGRDIPCLQEDWESGLTILLPKAMKKGEKFSVEVALEGDFIDNQDTFLNCYYPQDNNGWYPKYGYLKRSTFNALFRHDKNDRVASIGKLVREGTWPDSTDGLTEFRMEIPVSFISFAAGKLVRHSDHRKLQFGEIDLDFYSVPSSVSSVKEDFILAEMGNVLNYFSEYFGAYPYPSFKATIHPFNFGQGFPTLLMIPRTDQANYAVFSFIAHETAHQWWGNIVAWRSYRDQWLSEGFAEYSGMLYTGFRDSMKNQRELIDDARYVLPFRPKTDRGIGKEKLAEIGPLILGHRLSTRNTMNVYSNLIYSKGALVLRMLHFLFSDPNTGSGQPFFDMMSDFVKQYQNQAASTEDFMRVAGAHFANTPLGKMFGLKDLGWFFQQWVFEAKLPSYRMEYRIEPGDNNSAVVTGTILQANAGPSWFMPLPVVFKFPGNQMGRAVIYANGPETAFKIPLPMKPNSVELDPDLWILSEKTETKKK
;
A
#
# COMPACT_ATOMS: atom_id res chain seq x y z
N MET A 1 -1.18 -81.49 33.94
CA MET A 1 -1.72 -81.07 32.62
C MET A 1 -3.06 -80.43 32.86
N HIS A 2 -3.20 -79.18 32.42
CA HIS A 2 -3.76 -78.12 33.26
C HIS A 2 -5.28 -77.98 33.28
N ALA A 3 -5.73 -77.73 34.50
CA ALA A 3 -7.07 -77.43 34.97
C ALA A 3 -7.38 -75.90 34.89
N PRO A 4 -8.63 -75.48 35.19
CA PRO A 4 -9.24 -74.22 34.73
C PRO A 4 -9.55 -73.19 35.85
N LYS A 5 -10.14 -72.05 35.45
CA LYS A 5 -11.13 -71.17 36.16
C LYS A 5 -10.78 -70.48 37.51
N ARG A 6 -11.32 -69.23 37.60
CA ARG A 6 -11.94 -68.51 38.75
C ARG A 6 -11.07 -67.70 39.75
N PHE A 7 -11.54 -66.46 39.96
CA PHE A 7 -11.81 -65.72 41.22
C PHE A 7 -11.06 -66.08 42.52
N HIS A 8 -10.58 -65.08 43.26
CA HIS A 8 -11.02 -64.69 44.62
C HIS A 8 -10.31 -63.37 45.04
N LEU A 9 -10.92 -62.32 45.62
CA LEU A 9 -11.78 -62.11 46.82
C LEU A 9 -11.04 -62.16 48.16
N HIS A 10 -10.97 -60.99 48.82
CA HIS A 10 -11.21 -60.74 50.26
C HIS A 10 -11.81 -59.33 50.31
N GLY A 11 -12.92 -59.01 50.98
CA GLY A 11 -13.47 -59.48 52.25
C GLY A 11 -13.75 -58.24 53.13
N PRO A 12 -14.80 -58.20 53.97
CA PRO A 12 -15.70 -57.04 54.14
C PRO A 12 -15.54 -56.25 55.45
N LEU A 13 -16.17 -55.06 55.58
CA LEU A 13 -17.05 -54.69 56.72
C LEU A 13 -17.70 -53.30 56.53
N SER A 14 -19.00 -53.23 56.87
CA SER A 14 -19.88 -52.06 56.87
C SER A 14 -19.88 -51.31 58.21
N VAL A 15 -19.94 -49.97 58.21
CA VAL A 15 -20.65 -49.05 59.17
C VAL A 15 -20.70 -47.65 58.48
N LEU A 16 -21.86 -47.14 58.00
CA LEU A 16 -22.69 -46.04 58.58
C LEU A 16 -21.89 -44.74 58.85
N ILE A 17 -22.20 -43.53 58.33
CA ILE A 17 -23.39 -42.68 58.52
C ILE A 17 -23.40 -41.51 57.49
N LEU A 18 -24.60 -41.07 57.12
CA LEU A 18 -25.04 -39.83 56.45
C LEU A 18 -24.10 -38.59 56.48
N CYS A 19 -24.03 -37.89 55.34
CA CYS A 19 -24.30 -36.45 55.27
C CYS A 19 -24.69 -36.03 53.85
N SER A 20 -25.93 -35.58 53.71
CA SER A 20 -26.51 -34.98 52.50
C SER A 20 -25.93 -33.58 52.24
N VAL A 21 -25.39 -33.37 51.03
CA VAL A 21 -25.15 -32.02 50.49
C VAL A 21 -25.81 -31.93 49.11
N LEU A 22 -26.69 -30.93 49.00
CA LEU A 22 -27.43 -30.55 47.81
C LEU A 22 -26.49 -30.28 46.63
N PHE A 23 -26.64 -31.02 45.53
CA PHE A 23 -26.16 -30.57 44.23
C PHE A 23 -27.18 -29.58 43.67
N ALA A 24 -26.85 -28.29 43.72
CA ALA A 24 -27.53 -27.28 42.93
C ALA A 24 -27.20 -27.55 41.45
N PHE A 25 -28.23 -27.86 40.66
CA PHE A 25 -28.14 -27.80 39.20
C PHE A 25 -27.81 -26.36 38.81
N GLN A 26 -26.59 -26.12 38.31
CA GLN A 26 -26.31 -24.91 37.56
C GLN A 26 -27.00 -25.04 36.21
N SER A 27 -27.96 -24.15 35.97
CA SER A 27 -28.53 -23.89 34.65
C SER A 27 -27.41 -23.61 33.63
N PRO A 28 -27.60 -23.93 32.33
CA PRO A 28 -26.66 -23.51 31.30
C PRO A 28 -26.52 -21.99 31.36
N ALA A 29 -25.28 -21.49 31.39
CA ALA A 29 -24.98 -20.07 31.35
C ALA A 29 -25.72 -19.43 30.17
N GLN A 30 -26.56 -18.47 30.51
CA GLN A 30 -27.24 -17.56 29.59
C GLN A 30 -26.17 -16.82 28.78
N ASP A 31 -26.30 -16.81 27.46
CA ASP A 31 -25.48 -16.01 26.54
C ASP A 31 -25.38 -14.56 27.04
N ALA A 32 -24.20 -14.17 27.53
CA ALA A 32 -23.95 -12.80 27.95
C ALA A 32 -23.88 -11.88 26.72
N ALA A 33 -24.62 -10.77 26.82
CA ALA A 33 -24.98 -9.86 25.74
C ALA A 33 -23.82 -9.03 25.14
N PRO A 34 -23.98 -8.44 23.94
CA PRO A 34 -23.07 -7.46 23.32
C PRO A 34 -22.65 -6.27 24.20
N THR A 35 -23.31 -6.05 25.34
CA THR A 35 -23.01 -5.01 26.34
C THR A 35 -21.59 -5.13 26.92
N GLU A 36 -21.00 -6.33 27.01
CA GLU A 36 -19.66 -6.51 27.58
C GLU A 36 -18.56 -5.82 26.77
N GLY A 37 -18.59 -5.96 25.44
CA GLY A 37 -17.56 -5.37 24.58
C GLY A 37 -17.59 -3.84 24.57
N ARG A 38 -18.79 -3.25 24.59
CA ARG A 38 -18.95 -1.79 24.70
C ARG A 38 -18.52 -1.29 26.08
N ALA A 39 -18.91 -1.97 27.15
CA ALA A 39 -18.48 -1.60 28.50
C ALA A 39 -16.94 -1.67 28.65
N LEU A 40 -16.31 -2.71 28.08
CA LEU A 40 -14.85 -2.82 28.06
C LEU A 40 -14.20 -1.66 27.29
N TYR A 41 -14.77 -1.26 26.16
CA TYR A 41 -14.29 -0.10 25.40
C TYR A 41 -14.35 1.21 26.21
N GLU A 42 -15.46 1.48 26.90
CA GLU A 42 -15.60 2.70 27.71
C GLU A 42 -14.57 2.76 28.86
N VAL A 43 -14.24 1.63 29.48
CA VAL A 43 -13.16 1.56 30.48
C VAL A 43 -11.79 1.87 29.86
N LEU A 44 -11.50 1.30 28.67
CA LEU A 44 -10.25 1.55 27.96
C LEU A 44 -10.12 3.02 27.52
N LYS A 45 -11.22 3.61 27.05
CA LYS A 45 -11.30 5.00 26.60
C LYS A 45 -11.18 6.00 27.74
N GLY A 46 -11.83 5.72 28.88
CA GLY A 46 -11.79 6.59 30.06
C GLY A 46 -10.38 6.79 30.61
N PHE A 47 -9.54 5.74 30.54
CA PHE A 47 -8.13 5.76 30.97
C PHE A 47 -7.96 6.33 32.40
N ASP A 48 -8.88 5.96 33.30
CA ASP A 48 -8.85 6.38 34.70
C ASP A 48 -7.66 5.78 35.44
N LEU A 49 -6.92 6.59 36.19
CA LEU A 49 -5.70 6.17 36.89
C LEU A 49 -5.99 5.76 38.34
N GLN A 50 -5.64 4.52 38.73
CA GLN A 50 -5.98 3.91 40.02
C GLN A 50 -4.82 3.13 40.68
N GLY A 51 -3.57 3.45 40.36
CA GLY A 51 -2.43 2.86 41.05
C GLY A 51 -1.16 3.66 40.83
N LYS A 52 -0.18 3.50 41.72
CA LYS A 52 1.11 4.18 41.64
C LYS A 52 2.26 3.21 41.87
N ALA A 53 3.34 3.30 41.09
CA ALA A 53 4.64 2.71 41.45
C ALA A 53 5.77 3.72 41.26
N SER A 54 6.66 3.84 42.25
CA SER A 54 7.86 4.65 42.16
C SER A 54 9.04 3.80 41.69
N VAL A 55 9.81 4.32 40.75
CA VAL A 55 10.91 3.61 40.10
C VAL A 55 12.18 4.46 40.07
N SER A 56 13.33 3.81 40.10
CA SER A 56 14.64 4.44 40.00
C SER A 56 15.52 3.63 39.07
N ASN A 57 16.00 4.26 38.00
CA ASN A 57 16.80 3.63 36.94
C ASN A 57 16.17 2.33 36.40
N LEU A 58 14.84 2.31 36.26
CA LEU A 58 14.15 1.18 35.65
C LEU A 58 14.36 1.23 34.14
N THR A 59 15.00 0.20 33.58
CA THR A 59 15.13 0.03 32.13
C THR A 59 13.99 -0.82 31.58
N LEU A 60 13.21 -0.26 30.66
CA LEU A 60 12.25 -0.97 29.83
C LEU A 60 12.85 -1.10 28.43
N LYS A 61 13.02 -2.33 27.95
CA LYS A 61 13.39 -2.61 26.55
C LYS A 61 12.15 -3.07 25.79
N LYS A 62 11.81 -2.38 24.71
CA LYS A 62 10.76 -2.80 23.77
C LYS A 62 11.37 -2.82 22.38
N ASP A 63 11.55 -4.01 21.84
CA ASP A 63 12.25 -4.25 20.57
C ASP A 63 13.57 -3.43 20.53
N ARG A 64 13.76 -2.56 19.54
CA ARG A 64 14.97 -1.71 19.40
C ARG A 64 15.08 -0.54 20.38
N ALA A 65 14.01 -0.21 21.11
CA ALA A 65 14.02 0.93 22.02
C ALA A 65 14.41 0.52 23.44
N GLU A 66 15.35 1.26 24.01
CA GLU A 66 15.69 1.25 25.43
C GLU A 66 15.17 2.55 26.06
N MET A 67 14.42 2.41 27.15
CA MET A 67 13.85 3.52 27.90
C MET A 67 14.23 3.38 29.36
N VAL A 68 14.81 4.42 29.95
CA VAL A 68 15.20 4.45 31.36
C VAL A 68 14.31 5.42 32.12
N PHE A 69 13.76 5.00 33.27
CA PHE A 69 12.81 5.77 34.06
C PHE A 69 13.26 5.94 35.52
N THR A 70 13.24 7.19 35.98
CA THR A 70 13.39 7.56 37.40
C THR A 70 12.28 8.55 37.78
N GLY A 71 11.30 8.11 38.56
CA GLY A 71 10.09 8.86 38.87
C GLY A 71 8.91 7.97 39.24
N ASP A 72 7.70 8.43 38.93
CA ASP A 72 6.45 7.76 39.30
C ASP A 72 5.66 7.34 38.06
N PHE A 73 5.20 6.08 38.05
CA PHE A 73 4.15 5.60 37.15
C PHE A 73 2.80 5.65 37.86
N TYR A 74 1.78 6.11 37.13
CA TYR A 74 0.37 6.09 37.53
C TYR A 74 -0.40 5.19 36.56
N PHE A 75 -1.04 4.14 37.05
CA PHE A 75 -1.58 3.04 36.24
C PHE A 75 -3.06 3.17 35.98
N ALA A 76 -3.50 2.75 34.79
CA ALA A 76 -4.91 2.64 34.45
C ALA A 76 -5.63 1.64 35.37
N ALA A 77 -6.92 1.88 35.61
CA ALA A 77 -7.82 0.89 36.19
C ALA A 77 -7.81 -0.41 35.33
N PRO A 78 -7.85 -1.60 35.96
CA PRO A 78 -7.86 -2.85 35.20
C PRO A 78 -9.07 -2.97 34.27
N ALA A 79 -8.81 -3.22 32.99
CA ALA A 79 -9.80 -3.54 31.96
C ALA A 79 -9.77 -5.05 31.71
N ASN A 80 -10.89 -5.74 31.95
CA ASN A 80 -10.97 -7.21 31.90
C ASN A 80 -9.86 -7.89 32.73
N GLY A 81 -9.60 -7.38 33.94
CA GLY A 81 -8.59 -7.89 34.86
C GLY A 81 -7.13 -7.54 34.50
N ARG A 82 -6.88 -6.74 33.46
CA ARG A 82 -5.53 -6.36 33.02
C ARG A 82 -5.34 -4.84 33.05
N VAL A 83 -4.22 -4.37 33.57
CA VAL A 83 -3.82 -2.96 33.43
C VAL A 83 -3.31 -2.75 32.01
N THR A 84 -3.84 -1.75 31.30
CA THR A 84 -3.54 -1.52 29.86
C THR A 84 -2.94 -0.15 29.56
N GLY A 85 -2.50 0.57 30.57
CA GLY A 85 -1.88 1.87 30.39
C GLY A 85 -1.25 2.43 31.66
N ALA A 86 -0.36 3.40 31.46
CA ALA A 86 0.28 4.13 32.54
C ALA A 86 0.68 5.55 32.09
N VAL A 87 0.72 6.48 33.03
CA VAL A 87 1.34 7.80 32.86
C VAL A 87 2.57 7.88 33.74
N PHE A 88 3.71 8.26 33.15
CA PHE A 88 4.95 8.49 33.85
C PHE A 88 5.19 9.99 34.04
N ILE A 89 5.62 10.38 35.25
CA ILE A 89 6.14 11.71 35.56
C ILE A 89 7.49 11.55 36.27
N GLY A 90 8.54 12.14 35.72
CA GLY A 90 9.88 12.05 36.29
C GLY A 90 10.97 12.50 35.35
N SER A 91 12.11 11.81 35.40
CA SER A 91 13.21 11.97 34.45
C SER A 91 13.44 10.65 33.75
N GLY A 92 13.53 10.67 32.42
CA GLY A 92 13.87 9.49 31.66
C GLY A 92 14.69 9.78 30.42
N SER A 93 15.20 8.72 29.82
CA SER A 93 15.92 8.74 28.55
C SER A 93 15.37 7.66 27.62
N PHE A 94 15.35 7.97 26.33
CA PHE A 94 14.93 7.11 25.24
C PHE A 94 16.10 6.95 24.27
N LYS A 95 16.32 5.72 23.80
CA LYS A 95 17.29 5.41 22.75
C LYS A 95 16.73 4.34 21.80
N ALA A 96 16.76 4.60 20.50
CA ALA A 96 16.46 3.61 19.47
C ALA A 96 17.38 3.77 18.26
N ALA A 97 18.10 2.70 17.89
CA ALA A 97 19.00 2.72 16.73
C ALA A 97 18.25 2.38 15.43
N ALA A 98 18.67 3.02 14.33
CA ALA A 98 18.20 2.73 12.98
C ALA A 98 18.35 1.24 12.63
N PRO A 99 17.48 0.69 11.76
CA PRO A 99 17.62 -0.65 11.19
C PRO A 99 19.02 -0.93 10.66
N PRO A 100 19.52 -2.17 10.68
CA PRO A 100 20.79 -2.53 10.06
C PRO A 100 20.72 -2.55 8.52
N ILE A 101 19.94 -1.65 7.92
CA ILE A 101 19.76 -1.49 6.48
C ILE A 101 20.24 -0.08 6.09
N SER A 102 21.14 0.00 5.11
CA SER A 102 21.81 1.25 4.73
C SER A 102 20.82 2.37 4.38
N TYR A 103 19.80 2.09 3.56
CA TYR A 103 18.82 3.11 3.18
C TYR A 103 17.90 3.56 4.33
N GLU A 104 17.65 2.70 5.33
CA GLU A 104 16.90 3.09 6.54
C GLU A 104 17.75 4.01 7.44
N LYS A 105 19.06 3.70 7.57
CA LYS A 105 20.01 4.57 8.28
C LYS A 105 20.13 5.93 7.60
N GLU A 106 20.27 5.95 6.27
CA GLU A 106 20.34 7.19 5.50
C GLU A 106 19.06 8.01 5.63
N ALA A 107 17.89 7.39 5.54
CA ALA A 107 16.61 8.06 5.77
C ALA A 107 16.58 8.72 7.17
N MET A 108 16.96 7.99 8.21
CA MET A 108 16.98 8.51 9.57
C MET A 108 17.99 9.65 9.75
N VAL A 109 19.21 9.51 9.21
CA VAL A 109 20.23 10.57 9.22
C VAL A 109 19.72 11.83 8.52
N ARG A 110 19.00 11.70 7.40
CA ARG A 110 18.40 12.84 6.69
C ARG A 110 17.34 13.55 7.51
N PHE A 111 16.52 12.80 8.24
CA PHE A 111 15.42 13.39 9.02
C PHE A 111 15.87 14.01 10.34
N ILE A 112 16.74 13.32 11.09
CA ILE A 112 17.08 13.70 12.46
C ILE A 112 18.59 13.91 12.71
N ASN A 113 19.41 13.92 11.66
CA ASN A 113 20.87 14.15 11.68
C ASN A 113 21.69 13.13 12.47
N THR A 114 21.17 11.91 12.65
CA THR A 114 21.82 10.80 13.35
C THR A 114 21.16 9.48 12.95
N ASP A 115 21.88 8.36 13.07
CA ASP A 115 21.35 7.01 12.89
C ASP A 115 20.78 6.40 14.18
N THR A 116 20.78 7.17 15.28
CA THR A 116 20.26 6.76 16.58
C THR A 116 19.39 7.87 17.18
N ALA A 117 18.12 7.57 17.43
CA ALA A 117 17.19 8.50 18.05
C ALA A 117 17.39 8.46 19.56
N GLU A 118 18.00 9.52 20.09
CA GLU A 118 18.19 9.72 21.53
C GLU A 118 17.42 10.97 21.99
N SER A 119 16.72 10.87 23.12
CA SER A 119 16.06 12.01 23.76
C SER A 119 15.96 11.76 25.26
N ASP A 120 16.16 12.78 26.08
CA ASP A 120 15.58 12.83 27.42
C ASP A 120 14.05 13.04 27.32
N PHE A 121 13.31 12.81 28.41
CA PHE A 121 11.91 13.16 28.55
C PHE A 121 11.53 13.37 30.02
N ARG A 122 10.44 14.10 30.28
CA ARG A 122 9.89 14.28 31.63
C ARG A 122 8.55 13.60 31.87
N THR A 123 7.84 13.32 30.78
CA THR A 123 6.53 12.67 30.82
C THR A 123 6.45 11.62 29.74
N ALA A 124 5.78 10.50 30.04
CA ALA A 124 5.41 9.51 29.05
C ALA A 124 3.98 9.02 29.30
N VAL A 125 3.22 8.77 28.24
CA VAL A 125 1.91 8.12 28.32
C VAL A 125 1.96 6.81 27.55
N LEU A 126 1.70 5.70 28.24
CA LEU A 126 1.86 4.34 27.75
C LEU A 126 0.48 3.68 27.62
N ARG A 127 0.25 2.97 26.52
CA ARG A 127 -0.91 2.11 26.27
C ARG A 127 -0.40 0.76 25.79
N PHE A 128 -0.83 -0.33 26.42
CA PHE A 128 -0.28 -1.65 26.14
C PHE A 128 -1.24 -2.79 26.44
N SER A 129 -1.02 -3.92 25.77
CA SER A 129 -1.71 -5.21 26.01
C SER A 129 -0.73 -6.39 26.08
N ASP A 130 0.57 -6.09 26.06
CA ASP A 130 1.68 -7.04 26.21
C ASP A 130 2.09 -7.21 27.68
N ASP A 131 3.35 -7.58 27.92
CA ASP A 131 3.94 -7.85 29.24
C ASP A 131 4.48 -6.58 29.96
N THR A 132 4.12 -5.38 29.49
CA THR A 132 4.68 -4.13 30.03
C THR A 132 4.37 -3.94 31.51
N PHE A 133 3.14 -4.25 31.94
CA PHE A 133 2.74 -4.05 33.33
C PHE A 133 3.56 -4.91 34.30
N GLU A 134 3.87 -6.15 33.91
CA GLU A 134 4.70 -7.07 34.70
C GLU A 134 6.11 -6.54 34.93
N GLN A 135 6.60 -5.68 34.02
CA GLN A 135 7.93 -5.07 34.12
C GLN A 135 7.91 -3.78 34.95
N ILE A 136 6.93 -2.89 34.73
CA ILE A 136 6.93 -1.54 35.31
C ILE A 136 6.03 -1.39 36.56
N GLY A 137 5.09 -2.30 36.78
CA GLY A 137 4.09 -2.26 37.85
C GLY A 137 4.52 -2.93 39.16
N LYS A 138 5.78 -3.38 39.27
CA LYS A 138 6.29 -4.02 40.48
C LYS A 138 6.24 -3.06 41.67
N GLY A 139 5.60 -3.47 42.75
CA GLY A 139 5.42 -2.64 43.94
C GLY A 139 4.31 -1.58 43.81
N MET A 140 3.38 -1.75 42.87
CA MET A 140 2.26 -0.83 42.70
C MET A 140 1.37 -0.77 43.96
N GLU A 141 1.14 0.45 44.43
CA GLU A 141 0.13 0.80 45.44
C GLU A 141 -1.21 1.02 44.74
N ALA A 142 -2.14 0.06 44.90
CA ALA A 142 -3.49 0.18 44.34
C ALA A 142 -4.31 1.27 45.05
N GLY A 143 -5.14 1.99 44.29
CA GLY A 143 -5.99 3.07 44.80
C GLY A 143 -5.27 4.39 45.07
N ALA A 144 -3.96 4.48 44.81
CA ALA A 144 -3.21 5.72 44.93
C ALA A 144 -3.72 6.77 43.92
N ALA A 145 -4.00 7.98 44.41
CA ALA A 145 -4.50 9.06 43.57
C ALA A 145 -3.40 9.60 42.65
N ALA A 146 -3.68 9.67 41.34
CA ALA A 146 -2.79 10.30 40.38
C ALA A 146 -2.87 11.83 40.47
N PRO A 147 -1.77 12.58 40.33
CA PRO A 147 -1.78 14.04 40.30
C PRO A 147 -2.52 14.58 39.07
N ASP A 148 -2.97 15.82 39.14
CA ASP A 148 -3.77 16.49 38.09
C ASP A 148 -3.08 16.45 36.72
N ASP A 149 -1.77 16.69 36.68
CA ASP A 149 -0.96 16.62 35.46
C ASP A 149 -0.99 15.22 34.84
N ALA A 150 -0.96 14.16 35.65
CA ALA A 150 -1.04 12.79 35.15
C ALA A 150 -2.43 12.47 34.58
N ARG A 151 -3.50 12.89 35.28
CA ARG A 151 -4.88 12.72 34.79
C ARG A 151 -5.12 13.48 33.48
N LYS A 152 -4.57 14.69 33.37
CA LYS A 152 -4.62 15.49 32.14
C LYS A 152 -3.91 14.79 30.98
N LEU A 153 -2.70 14.28 31.20
CA LEU A 153 -1.95 13.53 30.18
C LEU A 153 -2.70 12.27 29.71
N ALA A 154 -3.34 11.54 30.63
CA ALA A 154 -4.17 10.38 30.28
C ALA A 154 -5.38 10.79 29.42
N ALA A 155 -6.12 11.81 29.83
CA ALA A 155 -7.33 12.28 29.14
C ALA A 155 -7.05 12.88 27.75
N GLU A 156 -5.86 13.47 27.56
CA GLU A 156 -5.50 14.12 26.29
C GLU A 156 -4.93 13.15 25.24
N LEU A 157 -4.47 11.95 25.62
CA LEU A 157 -3.78 11.05 24.70
C LEU A 157 -4.65 10.66 23.51
N GLU A 158 -5.84 10.13 23.77
CA GLU A 158 -6.68 9.53 22.72
C GLU A 158 -7.27 10.57 21.76
N PRO A 159 -7.90 11.67 22.22
CA PRO A 159 -8.38 12.71 21.30
C PRO A 159 -7.26 13.30 20.43
N ARG A 160 -6.05 13.43 21.01
CA ARG A 160 -4.87 13.90 20.27
C ARG A 160 -4.44 12.88 19.23
N LEU A 161 -4.29 11.60 19.60
CA LEU A 161 -3.84 10.56 18.68
C LEU A 161 -4.83 10.36 17.53
N LEU A 162 -6.14 10.40 17.81
CA LEU A 162 -7.20 10.40 16.81
C LEU A 162 -7.05 11.57 15.83
N LYS A 163 -6.84 12.79 16.33
CA LYS A 163 -6.65 13.97 15.47
C LYS A 163 -5.34 13.96 14.68
N GLU A 164 -4.27 13.42 15.25
CA GLU A 164 -2.93 13.45 14.63
C GLU A 164 -2.66 12.28 13.69
N THR A 165 -3.44 11.20 13.79
CA THR A 165 -3.18 9.95 13.04
C THR A 165 -4.43 9.25 12.53
N GLY A 166 -5.61 9.50 13.12
CA GLY A 166 -6.81 8.68 12.92
C GLY A 166 -6.85 7.38 13.74
N ALA A 167 -5.84 7.11 14.60
CA ALA A 167 -5.76 5.88 15.38
C ALA A 167 -6.60 5.92 16.66
N ASN A 168 -7.55 4.99 16.77
CA ASN A 168 -8.27 4.69 18.01
C ASN A 168 -7.53 3.62 18.84
N ILE A 169 -6.65 4.07 19.76
CA ILE A 169 -5.84 3.16 20.57
C ILE A 169 -6.68 2.32 21.55
N SER A 170 -7.80 2.84 22.05
CA SER A 170 -8.72 2.07 22.90
C SER A 170 -9.41 0.96 22.12
N ALA A 171 -9.85 1.20 20.87
CA ALA A 171 -10.38 0.15 20.02
C ALA A 171 -9.30 -0.91 19.68
N ARG A 172 -8.06 -0.48 19.41
CA ARG A 172 -6.94 -1.41 19.18
C ARG A 172 -6.68 -2.32 20.40
N LEU A 173 -6.73 -1.78 21.62
CA LEU A 173 -6.60 -2.56 22.86
C LEU A 173 -7.81 -3.46 23.11
N LEU A 174 -9.02 -2.99 22.80
CA LEU A 174 -10.23 -3.80 22.85
C LEU A 174 -10.10 -5.03 21.95
N VAL A 175 -9.63 -4.85 20.71
CA VAL A 175 -9.37 -5.95 19.77
C VAL A 175 -8.37 -6.96 20.37
N SER A 176 -7.28 -6.48 20.98
CA SER A 176 -6.33 -7.36 21.68
C SER A 176 -6.99 -8.19 22.78
N LEU A 177 -7.78 -7.55 23.65
CA LEU A 177 -8.39 -8.21 24.80
C LEU A 177 -9.56 -9.13 24.41
N ALA A 178 -10.45 -8.66 23.53
CA ALA A 178 -11.65 -9.37 23.13
C ALA A 178 -11.34 -10.62 22.28
N ASN A 179 -10.28 -10.56 21.47
CA ASN A 179 -9.83 -11.68 20.65
C ASN A 179 -8.64 -12.46 21.26
N ALA A 180 -8.19 -12.09 22.46
CA ALA A 180 -7.03 -12.67 23.14
C ALA A 180 -5.74 -12.69 22.28
N GLU A 181 -5.43 -11.58 21.61
CA GLU A 181 -4.26 -11.48 20.74
C GLU A 181 -2.95 -11.56 21.55
N SER A 182 -1.96 -12.25 20.98
CA SER A 182 -0.61 -12.36 21.53
C SER A 182 0.45 -12.44 20.42
N PRO A 183 1.59 -11.74 20.53
CA PRO A 183 1.94 -10.77 21.59
C PRO A 183 1.12 -9.48 21.48
N GLY A 184 0.86 -8.78 22.59
CA GLY A 184 0.06 -7.54 22.55
C GLY A 184 0.77 -6.34 21.92
N VAL A 185 0.04 -5.24 21.72
CA VAL A 185 0.56 -3.95 21.27
C VAL A 185 1.18 -3.15 22.44
N PHE A 186 2.18 -2.32 22.14
CA PHE A 186 2.76 -1.31 23.01
C PHE A 186 2.85 0.03 22.28
N LEU A 187 2.33 1.10 22.87
CA LEU A 187 2.47 2.47 22.40
C LEU A 187 2.92 3.35 23.56
N ALA A 188 3.91 4.21 23.33
CA ALA A 188 4.35 5.21 24.28
C ALA A 188 4.56 6.57 23.59
N GLN A 189 3.92 7.61 24.12
CA GLN A 189 4.16 9.01 23.73
C GLN A 189 5.04 9.68 24.78
N PHE A 190 6.19 10.21 24.36
CA PHE A 190 7.15 10.93 25.21
C PHE A 190 7.08 12.43 24.95
N ASP A 191 7.35 13.24 25.96
CA ASP A 191 7.34 14.71 25.83
C ASP A 191 8.28 15.40 26.85
N LYS A 192 8.42 16.72 26.69
CA LYS A 192 9.24 17.63 27.51
C LYS A 192 10.72 17.26 27.52
N GLY A 193 11.20 16.72 26.41
CA GLY A 193 12.59 16.38 26.15
C GLY A 193 13.23 17.21 25.05
N SER A 194 14.52 16.95 24.79
CA SER A 194 15.30 17.57 23.72
C SER A 194 14.73 17.36 22.31
N ARG A 195 13.96 16.29 22.07
CA ARG A 195 13.26 16.05 20.79
C ARG A 195 11.80 16.49 20.77
N GLY A 196 11.32 17.19 21.81
CA GLY A 196 9.90 17.51 21.94
C GLY A 196 9.06 16.23 22.04
N ARG A 197 7.84 16.28 21.49
CA ARG A 197 6.89 15.17 21.55
C ARG A 197 7.08 14.18 20.41
N PHE A 198 7.14 12.89 20.74
CA PHE A 198 7.22 11.80 19.76
C PHE A 198 6.56 10.53 20.30
N THR A 199 6.21 9.63 19.38
CA THR A 199 5.50 8.38 19.68
C THR A 199 6.35 7.20 19.21
N TYR A 200 6.50 6.20 20.09
CA TYR A 200 7.07 4.90 19.78
C TYR A 200 5.96 3.85 19.84
N LEU A 201 5.83 3.04 18.79
CA LEU A 201 4.82 2.00 18.64
C LEU A 201 5.51 0.68 18.32
N VAL A 202 5.09 -0.38 19.02
CA VAL A 202 5.36 -1.77 18.69
C VAL A 202 4.01 -2.48 18.56
N ASP A 203 3.60 -2.81 17.34
CA ASP A 203 2.38 -3.58 17.04
C ASP A 203 2.76 -4.88 16.30
N PRO A 204 2.93 -6.00 17.03
CA PRO A 204 3.35 -7.27 16.44
C PRO A 204 2.39 -7.83 15.39
N GLN A 205 1.10 -7.46 15.46
CA GLN A 205 0.06 -7.83 14.49
C GLN A 205 -0.01 -6.86 13.31
N THR A 206 0.79 -5.78 13.31
CA THR A 206 0.88 -4.78 12.23
C THR A 206 -0.45 -4.09 11.89
N ARG A 207 -1.41 -4.07 12.83
CA ARG A 207 -2.73 -3.46 12.60
C ARG A 207 -2.61 -1.96 12.40
N LEU A 208 -2.08 -1.25 13.41
CA LEU A 208 -1.91 0.20 13.32
C LEU A 208 -0.94 0.62 12.19
N PRO A 209 0.24 -0.01 12.00
CA PRO A 209 1.10 0.29 10.86
C PRO A 209 0.36 0.22 9.51
N SER A 210 -0.42 -0.83 9.29
CA SER A 210 -1.13 -1.02 8.01
C SER A 210 -2.34 -0.08 7.88
N SER A 211 -3.28 -0.08 8.81
CA SER A 211 -4.57 0.62 8.66
C SER A 211 -4.49 2.13 8.87
N VAL A 212 -3.55 2.59 9.69
CA VAL A 212 -3.43 4.02 10.03
C VAL A 212 -2.35 4.71 9.20
N PHE A 213 -1.21 4.05 9.00
CA PHE A 213 -0.04 4.67 8.36
C PHE A 213 0.19 4.20 6.91
N GLY A 214 -0.60 3.25 6.41
CA GLY A 214 -0.38 2.62 5.10
C GLY A 214 0.93 1.84 5.01
N ILE A 215 1.54 1.49 6.15
CA ILE A 215 2.83 0.78 6.25
C ILE A 215 2.53 -0.72 6.41
N ASN A 216 2.40 -1.41 5.27
CA ASN A 216 2.18 -2.86 5.20
C ASN A 216 3.38 -3.63 4.61
N GLY A 217 4.61 -3.33 5.02
CA GLY A 217 5.81 -4.10 4.64
C GLY A 217 6.16 -5.21 5.62
N GLY A 218 5.40 -5.37 6.72
CA GLY A 218 5.76 -6.21 7.86
C GLY A 218 6.50 -5.45 8.95
N GLU A 219 6.56 -4.12 8.85
CA GLU A 219 7.03 -3.25 9.92
C GLU A 219 6.12 -3.37 11.13
N LYS A 220 6.73 -3.69 12.27
CA LYS A 220 6.06 -3.83 13.56
C LYS A 220 6.36 -2.65 14.47
N VAL A 221 7.37 -1.87 14.13
CA VAL A 221 7.94 -0.85 15.00
C VAL A 221 7.94 0.48 14.26
N LEU A 222 7.25 1.47 14.82
CA LEU A 222 7.23 2.83 14.32
C LEU A 222 7.79 3.80 15.37
N LEU A 223 8.56 4.79 14.91
CA LEU A 223 8.98 5.95 15.69
C LEU A 223 8.65 7.19 14.85
N PHE A 224 7.78 8.04 15.36
CA PHE A 224 7.31 9.20 14.60
C PHE A 224 7.00 10.40 15.48
N SER A 225 6.95 11.58 14.87
CA SER A 225 6.52 12.82 15.51
C SER A 225 5.52 13.54 14.60
N TYR A 226 4.46 14.09 15.18
CA TYR A 226 3.45 14.83 14.44
C TYR A 226 3.95 16.25 14.13
N ALA A 227 3.91 16.64 12.87
CA ALA A 227 4.26 17.97 12.38
C ALA A 227 2.99 18.80 12.14
N PRO A 228 2.64 19.74 13.04
CA PRO A 228 1.33 20.40 13.02
C PRO A 228 1.13 21.38 11.86
N TYR A 229 2.20 21.90 11.25
CA TYR A 229 2.10 22.84 10.13
C TYR A 229 1.71 22.15 8.83
N SER A 230 2.23 20.94 8.61
CA SER A 230 2.00 20.11 7.43
C SER A 230 0.86 19.11 7.61
N TYR A 231 0.39 18.91 8.85
CA TYR A 231 -0.56 17.86 9.21
C TYR A 231 -0.05 16.47 8.81
N THR A 232 1.24 16.21 9.02
CA THR A 232 1.89 14.94 8.66
C THR A 232 2.61 14.33 9.84
N ASN A 233 2.75 13.00 9.85
CA ASN A 233 3.63 12.29 10.78
C ASN A 233 5.01 12.10 10.15
N ASP A 234 6.02 12.75 10.74
CA ASP A 234 7.43 12.54 10.37
C ASP A 234 7.85 11.15 10.88
N MET A 235 7.88 10.17 9.97
CA MET A 235 8.23 8.79 10.27
C MET A 235 9.75 8.60 10.34
N TRP A 236 10.33 8.62 11.55
CA TRP A 236 11.78 8.48 11.76
C TRP A 236 12.25 7.03 11.60
N ILE A 237 11.46 6.07 12.08
CA ILE A 237 11.71 4.63 11.92
C ILE A 237 10.40 3.96 11.55
N ALA A 238 10.41 3.13 10.51
CA ALA A 238 9.42 2.08 10.31
C ALA A 238 10.16 0.81 9.94
N THR A 239 10.07 -0.23 10.77
CA THR A 239 10.96 -1.38 10.65
C THR A 239 10.35 -2.69 11.12
N TYR A 240 10.86 -3.80 10.59
CA TYR A 240 10.66 -5.13 11.16
C TYR A 240 11.19 -5.18 12.60
N SER A 241 10.63 -6.07 13.42
CA SER A 241 11.16 -6.34 14.76
C SER A 241 12.59 -6.88 14.71
N GLU A 242 13.34 -6.75 15.80
CA GLU A 242 14.68 -7.35 15.94
C GLU A 242 14.64 -8.87 15.69
N GLU A 243 13.56 -9.53 16.16
CA GLU A 243 13.34 -10.95 15.95
C GLU A 243 13.19 -11.30 14.46
N ASN A 244 12.40 -10.53 13.72
CA ASN A 244 12.18 -10.73 12.29
C ASN A 244 13.49 -10.54 11.50
N PHE A 245 14.31 -9.55 11.85
CA PHE A 245 15.64 -9.40 11.28
C PHE A 245 16.56 -10.58 11.58
N ALA A 246 16.60 -11.03 12.84
CA ALA A 246 17.45 -12.15 13.24
C ALA A 246 17.09 -13.44 12.49
N LYS A 247 15.82 -13.60 12.11
CA LYS A 247 15.32 -14.74 11.32
C LYS A 247 15.41 -14.54 9.81
N ASN A 248 15.73 -13.32 9.35
CA ASN A 248 15.60 -12.92 7.95
C ASN A 248 14.21 -13.25 7.37
N GLN A 249 13.16 -12.96 8.14
CA GLN A 249 11.77 -13.27 7.80
C GLN A 249 10.88 -12.06 8.08
N ALA A 250 10.08 -11.66 7.10
CA ALA A 250 9.02 -10.67 7.27
C ALA A 250 7.66 -11.38 7.39
N SER A 251 6.85 -10.95 8.37
CA SER A 251 5.44 -11.32 8.48
C SER A 251 4.61 -10.07 8.22
N TYR A 252 3.71 -10.13 7.25
CA TYR A 252 2.86 -9.00 6.85
C TYR A 252 1.53 -9.03 7.63
N SER A 253 0.71 -7.99 7.47
CA SER A 253 -0.57 -7.88 8.19
C SER A 253 -1.53 -9.03 7.95
N ASP A 254 -1.52 -9.62 6.76
CA ASP A 254 -2.36 -10.75 6.40
C ASP A 254 -2.04 -12.03 7.19
N SER A 255 -0.86 -12.13 7.80
CA SER A 255 -0.51 -13.22 8.72
C SER A 255 -1.31 -13.16 10.03
N PHE A 256 -1.95 -12.03 10.31
CA PHE A 256 -2.73 -11.74 11.51
C PHE A 256 -4.20 -11.40 11.21
N ASP A 257 -4.69 -11.76 10.02
CA ASP A 257 -6.08 -11.56 9.68
C ASP A 257 -7.00 -12.35 10.62
N LEU A 258 -8.04 -11.65 11.06
CA LEU A 258 -9.11 -12.19 11.91
C LEU A 258 -10.23 -12.78 11.08
N VAL A 259 -10.45 -12.23 9.88
CA VAL A 259 -11.53 -12.62 8.97
C VAL A 259 -11.07 -12.58 7.52
N ALA A 260 -11.68 -13.41 6.68
CA ALA A 260 -11.66 -13.25 5.24
C ALA A 260 -12.99 -12.63 4.78
N PRO A 261 -13.01 -11.43 4.17
CA PRO A 261 -14.21 -10.87 3.55
C PRO A 261 -14.45 -11.57 2.20
N LEU A 262 -15.51 -12.38 2.12
CA LEU A 262 -15.79 -13.22 0.95
C LEU A 262 -16.64 -12.47 -0.10
N HIS A 263 -17.67 -11.75 0.37
CA HIS A 263 -18.66 -11.12 -0.49
C HIS A 263 -19.26 -9.88 0.17
N TYR A 264 -19.52 -8.86 -0.65
CA TYR A 264 -20.31 -7.68 -0.29
C TYR A 264 -21.58 -7.64 -1.14
N ASP A 265 -22.72 -7.56 -0.48
CA ASP A 265 -24.02 -7.29 -1.11
C ASP A 265 -24.46 -5.89 -0.69
N MET A 266 -24.41 -4.92 -1.62
CA MET A 266 -24.46 -3.49 -1.35
C MET A 266 -25.69 -2.83 -1.98
N GLU A 267 -26.45 -2.08 -1.18
CA GLU A 267 -27.40 -1.07 -1.63
C GLU A 267 -26.78 0.32 -1.44
N ILE A 268 -26.71 1.10 -2.52
CA ILE A 268 -26.01 2.39 -2.56
C ILE A 268 -26.99 3.45 -3.06
N ASP A 269 -27.37 4.39 -2.19
CA ASP A 269 -28.30 5.48 -2.53
C ASP A 269 -27.53 6.78 -2.81
N VAL A 270 -27.59 7.20 -4.06
CA VAL A 270 -26.92 8.40 -4.61
C VAL A 270 -27.93 9.44 -5.12
N ARG A 271 -29.23 9.33 -4.79
CA ARG A 271 -30.27 10.28 -5.24
C ARG A 271 -29.99 11.73 -4.81
N ASN A 272 -29.28 11.91 -3.69
CA ASN A 272 -28.88 13.20 -3.15
C ASN A 272 -27.35 13.29 -3.01
N ALA A 273 -26.60 12.75 -3.98
CA ALA A 273 -25.15 12.62 -3.92
C ALA A 273 -24.41 13.92 -3.51
N ARG A 274 -24.94 15.11 -3.84
CA ARG A 274 -24.38 16.41 -3.42
C ARG A 274 -24.45 16.73 -1.92
N LYS A 275 -25.14 15.93 -1.14
CA LYS A 275 -25.36 16.16 0.30
C LYS A 275 -25.03 14.96 1.15
N VAL A 276 -25.23 13.76 0.58
CA VAL A 276 -25.20 12.53 1.35
C VAL A 276 -25.10 11.32 0.43
N LEU A 277 -24.16 10.45 0.78
CA LEU A 277 -24.06 9.07 0.32
C LEU A 277 -24.62 8.17 1.43
N ARG A 278 -25.52 7.26 1.08
CA ARG A 278 -25.98 6.21 1.99
C ARG A 278 -25.63 4.85 1.43
N THR A 279 -25.08 4.00 2.29
CA THR A 279 -24.73 2.63 1.94
C THR A 279 -25.33 1.70 2.97
N ARG A 280 -25.91 0.60 2.51
CA ARG A 280 -26.27 -0.55 3.34
C ARG A 280 -25.63 -1.76 2.70
N MET A 281 -24.92 -2.55 3.48
CA MET A 281 -24.25 -3.73 2.95
C MET A 281 -24.35 -4.91 3.89
N ARG A 282 -24.56 -6.10 3.33
CA ARG A 282 -24.28 -7.36 3.99
C ARG A 282 -22.88 -7.80 3.60
N ILE A 283 -22.04 -8.03 4.60
CA ILE A 283 -20.66 -8.50 4.42
C ILE A 283 -20.59 -9.94 4.90
N ASP A 284 -20.26 -10.84 3.98
CA ASP A 284 -20.10 -12.26 4.28
C ASP A 284 -18.64 -12.54 4.63
N PHE A 285 -18.40 -12.99 5.86
CA PHE A 285 -17.08 -13.28 6.40
C PHE A 285 -16.87 -14.79 6.59
N GLN A 286 -15.60 -15.19 6.59
CA GLN A 286 -15.14 -16.40 7.26
C GLN A 286 -14.19 -16.02 8.39
N SER A 287 -14.42 -16.53 9.60
CA SER A 287 -13.48 -16.35 10.71
C SER A 287 -12.17 -17.09 10.45
N LEU A 288 -11.04 -16.43 10.69
CA LEU A 288 -9.70 -17.01 10.60
C LEU A 288 -9.07 -17.27 11.99
N ALA A 289 -9.74 -16.81 13.04
CA ALA A 289 -9.34 -16.96 14.43
C ALA A 289 -10.41 -17.72 15.26
N ASP A 290 -9.95 -18.43 16.28
CA ASP A 290 -10.84 -18.96 17.33
C ASP A 290 -11.09 -17.88 18.39
N GLY A 291 -12.32 -17.79 18.86
CA GLY A 291 -12.67 -16.80 19.89
C GLY A 291 -12.90 -15.38 19.35
N LEU A 292 -13.05 -15.22 18.02
CA LEU A 292 -13.24 -13.90 17.40
C LEU A 292 -14.49 -13.21 17.96
N ARG A 293 -14.30 -11.99 18.50
CA ARG A 293 -15.36 -11.14 19.08
C ARG A 293 -15.33 -9.70 18.60
N ALA A 294 -14.21 -9.18 18.13
CA ALA A 294 -14.08 -7.81 17.62
C ALA A 294 -13.40 -7.80 16.24
N ILE A 295 -14.00 -7.09 15.28
CA ILE A 295 -13.48 -6.98 13.90
C ILE A 295 -13.18 -5.50 13.63
N PRO A 296 -11.91 -5.07 13.57
CA PRO A 296 -11.56 -3.74 13.08
C PRO A 296 -11.72 -3.69 11.56
N MET A 297 -12.27 -2.60 11.04
CA MET A 297 -12.42 -2.34 9.61
C MET A 297 -11.97 -0.91 9.28
N ASP A 298 -11.48 -0.72 8.07
CA ASP A 298 -10.99 0.56 7.58
C ASP A 298 -12.12 1.28 6.82
N VAL A 299 -12.29 2.58 7.08
CA VAL A 299 -13.24 3.48 6.41
C VAL A 299 -12.75 4.92 6.60
N ASN A 300 -13.17 5.86 5.75
CA ASN A 300 -12.73 7.26 5.78
C ASN A 300 -11.21 7.45 5.61
N GLU A 301 -10.51 6.46 5.06
CA GLU A 301 -9.15 6.64 4.59
C GLU A 301 -9.12 7.76 3.53
N GLY A 302 -8.03 8.52 3.49
CA GLY A 302 -7.82 9.57 2.49
C GLY A 302 -8.52 10.91 2.77
N LEU A 303 -9.47 11.00 3.72
CA LEU A 303 -10.00 12.32 4.10
C LEU A 303 -8.90 13.19 4.71
N THR A 304 -8.88 14.46 4.33
CA THR A 304 -7.88 15.43 4.78
C THR A 304 -7.92 15.67 6.29
N GLU A 305 -6.84 16.23 6.82
CA GLU A 305 -6.67 16.55 8.24
C GLU A 305 -7.36 17.86 8.67
N PHE A 306 -8.24 18.43 7.84
CA PHE A 306 -8.97 19.66 8.18
C PHE A 306 -10.31 19.33 8.83
N ASP A 307 -10.55 19.87 10.03
CA ASP A 307 -11.78 19.64 10.82
C ASP A 307 -13.07 19.79 10.00
N ASN A 308 -13.14 20.81 9.13
CA ASN A 308 -14.32 21.10 8.31
C ASN A 308 -14.57 20.09 7.20
N ILE A 309 -13.57 19.30 6.82
CA ILE A 309 -13.64 18.21 5.85
C ILE A 309 -13.81 16.91 6.62
N ARG A 310 -12.80 16.52 7.42
CA ARG A 310 -12.73 15.24 8.13
C ARG A 310 -13.99 14.92 8.93
N LEU A 311 -14.53 15.89 9.68
CA LEU A 311 -15.68 15.64 10.55
C LEU A 311 -17.01 15.67 9.81
N LYS A 312 -17.14 16.51 8.77
CA LYS A 312 -18.40 16.72 8.04
C LYS A 312 -18.61 15.69 6.95
N GLU A 313 -17.53 15.30 6.28
CA GLU A 313 -17.58 14.51 5.05
C GLU A 313 -17.39 13.02 5.33
N ALA A 314 -17.04 12.62 6.56
CA ALA A 314 -16.89 11.23 6.97
C ALA A 314 -18.17 10.39 6.85
N MET A 315 -18.01 9.16 6.37
CA MET A 315 -19.00 8.09 6.46
C MET A 315 -19.11 7.63 7.92
N ARG A 316 -20.33 7.71 8.46
CA ARG A 316 -20.66 7.35 9.84
C ARG A 316 -21.57 6.14 9.88
N VAL A 317 -21.28 5.21 10.78
CA VAL A 317 -22.14 4.04 11.01
C VAL A 317 -23.48 4.52 11.58
N THR A 318 -24.56 4.12 10.93
CA THR A 318 -25.93 4.38 11.39
C THR A 318 -26.58 3.14 11.99
N SER A 319 -26.18 1.95 11.55
CA SER A 319 -26.58 0.68 12.15
C SER A 319 -25.59 -0.44 11.83
N ALA A 320 -25.46 -1.40 12.75
CA ALA A 320 -24.80 -2.67 12.50
C ALA A 320 -25.67 -3.81 13.05
N ARG A 321 -25.83 -4.91 12.30
CA ARG A 321 -26.68 -6.04 12.68
C ARG A 321 -26.04 -7.39 12.43
N TYR A 322 -26.34 -8.33 13.30
CA TYR A 322 -26.01 -9.75 13.17
C TYR A 322 -27.28 -10.57 13.33
N GLU A 323 -27.60 -11.41 12.34
CA GLU A 323 -28.84 -12.23 12.32
C GLU A 323 -30.12 -11.40 12.60
N GLY A 324 -30.18 -10.19 12.01
CA GLY A 324 -31.30 -9.26 12.15
C GLY A 324 -31.39 -8.52 13.48
N ARG A 325 -30.44 -8.71 14.41
CA ARG A 325 -30.37 -8.00 15.70
C ARG A 325 -29.30 -6.93 15.69
N ASP A 326 -29.59 -5.78 16.29
CA ASP A 326 -28.60 -4.70 16.41
C ASP A 326 -27.41 -5.14 17.27
N ILE A 327 -26.20 -4.81 16.81
CA ILE A 327 -24.94 -5.05 17.50
C ILE A 327 -24.16 -3.74 17.65
N PRO A 328 -23.32 -3.60 18.68
CA PRO A 328 -22.48 -2.41 18.82
C PRO A 328 -21.43 -2.33 17.71
N CYS A 329 -21.26 -1.12 17.20
CA CYS A 329 -20.15 -0.74 16.33
C CYS A 329 -19.49 0.50 16.93
N LEU A 330 -18.19 0.47 17.08
CA LEU A 330 -17.40 1.57 17.62
C LEU A 330 -16.86 2.41 16.46
N GLN A 331 -17.00 3.72 16.56
CA GLN A 331 -16.41 4.68 15.64
C GLN A 331 -16.34 6.02 16.35
N GLU A 332 -15.14 6.58 16.47
CA GLU A 332 -14.91 7.91 17.05
C GLU A 332 -14.84 8.99 15.98
N ASP A 333 -14.92 10.25 16.41
CA ASP A 333 -14.52 11.36 15.57
C ASP A 333 -13.05 11.22 15.18
N TRP A 334 -12.73 11.61 13.93
CA TRP A 334 -11.41 11.48 13.30
C TRP A 334 -10.94 10.05 12.98
N GLU A 335 -11.56 9.01 13.52
CA GLU A 335 -11.13 7.62 13.30
C GLU A 335 -11.16 7.24 11.81
N SER A 336 -10.04 6.69 11.31
CA SER A 336 -9.93 6.10 9.96
C SER A 336 -10.42 4.65 9.95
N GLY A 337 -11.55 4.37 10.60
CA GLY A 337 -12.00 3.00 10.80
C GLY A 337 -13.26 2.89 11.65
N LEU A 338 -13.66 1.64 11.88
CA LEU A 338 -14.70 1.24 12.81
C LEU A 338 -14.36 -0.14 13.40
N THR A 339 -14.98 -0.48 14.53
CA THR A 339 -14.85 -1.82 15.13
C THR A 339 -16.21 -2.45 15.40
N ILE A 340 -16.47 -3.59 14.75
CA ILE A 340 -17.71 -4.37 14.92
C ILE A 340 -17.55 -5.32 16.11
N LEU A 341 -18.52 -5.32 17.03
CA LEU A 341 -18.52 -6.23 18.19
C LEU A 341 -19.55 -7.34 18.00
N LEU A 342 -19.07 -8.59 17.95
CA LEU A 342 -19.91 -9.76 17.74
C LEU A 342 -20.61 -10.17 19.06
N PRO A 343 -21.87 -10.62 18.98
CA PRO A 343 -22.64 -11.00 20.17
C PRO A 343 -22.16 -12.32 20.80
N LYS A 344 -21.45 -13.15 20.03
CA LYS A 344 -20.85 -14.41 20.47
C LYS A 344 -19.44 -14.53 19.89
N ALA A 345 -18.63 -15.42 20.48
CA ALA A 345 -17.34 -15.79 19.91
C ALA A 345 -17.53 -16.69 18.68
N MET A 346 -16.83 -16.38 17.58
CA MET A 346 -16.81 -17.23 16.39
C MET A 346 -15.66 -18.24 16.46
N LYS A 347 -15.88 -19.41 15.84
CA LYS A 347 -14.84 -20.43 15.66
C LYS A 347 -14.08 -20.22 14.36
N LYS A 348 -12.82 -20.62 14.31
CA LYS A 348 -12.04 -20.62 13.06
C LYS A 348 -12.76 -21.45 11.99
N GLY A 349 -12.90 -20.87 10.80
CA GLY A 349 -13.59 -21.46 9.66
C GLY A 349 -15.10 -21.21 9.63
N GLU A 350 -15.71 -20.72 10.72
CA GLU A 350 -17.14 -20.36 10.77
C GLU A 350 -17.43 -19.21 9.78
N LYS A 351 -18.46 -19.40 8.95
CA LYS A 351 -18.95 -18.37 8.04
C LYS A 351 -20.14 -17.66 8.68
N PHE A 352 -20.15 -16.34 8.57
CA PHE A 352 -21.20 -15.50 9.14
C PHE A 352 -21.35 -14.21 8.35
N SER A 353 -22.45 -13.51 8.53
CA SER A 353 -22.72 -12.24 7.86
C SER A 353 -22.99 -11.14 8.86
N VAL A 354 -22.53 -9.94 8.55
CA VAL A 354 -22.86 -8.72 9.28
C VAL A 354 -23.47 -7.72 8.32
N GLU A 355 -24.56 -7.09 8.71
CA GLU A 355 -25.14 -5.96 7.98
C GLU A 355 -24.62 -4.66 8.59
N VAL A 356 -24.09 -3.76 7.76
CA VAL A 356 -23.63 -2.44 8.19
C VAL A 356 -24.26 -1.38 7.29
N ALA A 357 -24.75 -0.30 7.89
CA ALA A 357 -25.21 0.87 7.17
C ALA A 357 -24.41 2.10 7.56
N LEU A 358 -24.00 2.88 6.56
CA LEU A 358 -23.26 4.13 6.74
C LEU A 358 -23.92 5.29 5.99
N GLU A 359 -23.73 6.49 6.52
CA GLU A 359 -24.18 7.75 5.92
C GLU A 359 -23.10 8.83 6.10
N GLY A 360 -22.85 9.63 5.07
CA GLY A 360 -21.89 10.75 5.14
C GLY A 360 -21.90 11.60 3.87
N ASP A 361 -21.36 12.82 3.95
CA ASP A 361 -21.15 13.70 2.78
C ASP A 361 -19.84 13.34 2.07
N PHE A 362 -19.70 12.08 1.66
CA PHE A 362 -18.46 11.49 1.14
C PHE A 362 -18.37 11.54 -0.39
N ILE A 363 -19.13 12.42 -1.04
CA ILE A 363 -19.06 12.63 -2.49
C ILE A 363 -18.20 13.85 -2.77
N ASP A 364 -17.31 13.76 -3.75
CA ASP A 364 -16.54 14.90 -4.20
C ASP A 364 -17.46 16.00 -4.76
N ASN A 365 -17.25 17.22 -4.29
CA ASN A 365 -18.06 18.38 -4.64
C ASN A 365 -17.26 19.46 -5.40
N GLN A 366 -16.03 19.17 -5.81
CA GLN A 366 -15.12 20.18 -6.37
C GLN A 366 -15.43 20.51 -7.83
N ASP A 367 -15.99 19.57 -8.60
CA ASP A 367 -16.46 19.84 -9.97
C ASP A 367 -17.98 19.70 -10.11
N THR A 368 -18.67 20.82 -9.90
CA THR A 368 -20.13 20.89 -10.07
C THR A 368 -20.57 21.07 -11.52
N PHE A 369 -19.65 21.31 -12.46
CA PHE A 369 -19.95 21.65 -13.86
C PHE A 369 -20.41 20.42 -14.66
N LEU A 370 -19.76 19.26 -14.45
CA LEU A 370 -20.06 18.04 -15.19
C LEU A 370 -21.33 17.32 -14.72
N ASN A 371 -21.88 17.66 -13.55
CA ASN A 371 -22.98 16.93 -12.90
C ASN A 371 -22.70 15.41 -12.80
N CYS A 372 -21.45 15.08 -12.49
CA CYS A 372 -21.00 13.72 -12.19
C CYS A 372 -20.46 13.67 -10.76
N TYR A 373 -20.75 12.59 -10.06
CA TYR A 373 -20.52 12.38 -8.64
C TYR A 373 -19.65 11.15 -8.45
N TYR A 374 -18.62 11.28 -7.62
CA TYR A 374 -17.66 10.23 -7.29
C TYR A 374 -17.43 10.25 -5.78
N PRO A 375 -17.10 9.12 -5.15
CA PRO A 375 -16.57 9.14 -3.79
C PRO A 375 -15.35 10.07 -3.68
N GLN A 376 -15.19 10.78 -2.57
CA GLN A 376 -14.04 11.66 -2.34
C GLN A 376 -12.71 10.91 -2.33
N ASP A 377 -12.72 9.74 -1.72
CA ASP A 377 -11.64 8.76 -1.80
C ASP A 377 -12.20 7.46 -2.36
N ASN A 378 -11.44 6.84 -3.26
CA ASN A 378 -11.90 5.68 -3.99
C ASN A 378 -11.99 4.40 -3.15
N ASN A 379 -11.40 4.39 -1.96
CA ASN A 379 -11.27 3.21 -1.10
C ASN A 379 -11.79 3.41 0.34
N GLY A 380 -12.27 4.62 0.69
CA GLY A 380 -12.69 4.99 2.04
C GLY A 380 -14.20 5.15 2.27
N TRP A 381 -15.04 4.97 1.24
CA TRP A 381 -16.49 5.22 1.32
C TRP A 381 -17.33 4.04 1.86
N TYR A 382 -16.70 2.87 2.04
CA TYR A 382 -17.32 1.67 2.62
C TYR A 382 -16.31 0.96 3.56
N PRO A 383 -16.78 0.24 4.58
CA PRO A 383 -15.91 -0.51 5.47
C PRO A 383 -15.25 -1.69 4.74
N LYS A 384 -13.92 -1.75 4.81
CA LYS A 384 -13.12 -2.85 4.25
C LYS A 384 -12.25 -3.50 5.33
N TYR A 385 -11.80 -4.72 5.06
CA TYR A 385 -10.94 -5.46 5.97
C TYR A 385 -9.61 -5.80 5.32
N GLY A 386 -8.51 -5.39 5.95
CA GLY A 386 -7.16 -5.82 5.60
C GLY A 386 -6.60 -5.21 4.31
N TYR A 387 -5.29 -5.40 4.11
CA TYR A 387 -4.57 -4.82 2.97
C TYR A 387 -4.86 -5.56 1.66
N LEU A 388 -5.46 -4.85 0.69
CA LEU A 388 -5.78 -5.35 -0.67
C LEU A 388 -6.60 -6.65 -0.70
N LYS A 389 -7.39 -6.93 0.35
CA LYS A 389 -8.21 -8.15 0.40
C LYS A 389 -9.24 -8.16 -0.71
N ARG A 390 -9.36 -9.32 -1.35
CA ARG A 390 -10.19 -9.51 -2.53
C ARG A 390 -11.55 -10.07 -2.12
N SER A 391 -12.61 -9.47 -2.64
CA SER A 391 -13.98 -9.92 -2.42
C SER A 391 -14.78 -9.84 -3.72
N THR A 392 -15.89 -10.57 -3.75
CA THR A 392 -16.90 -10.41 -4.80
C THR A 392 -17.91 -9.35 -4.39
N PHE A 393 -18.57 -8.72 -5.36
CA PHE A 393 -19.49 -7.60 -5.10
C PHE A 393 -20.80 -7.74 -5.89
N ASN A 394 -21.92 -7.55 -5.21
CA ASN A 394 -23.18 -7.14 -5.81
C ASN A 394 -23.40 -5.67 -5.42
N ALA A 395 -23.53 -4.78 -6.38
CA ALA A 395 -23.72 -3.35 -6.14
C ALA A 395 -25.01 -2.88 -6.80
N LEU A 396 -26.03 -2.64 -5.97
CA LEU A 396 -27.34 -2.14 -6.36
C LEU A 396 -27.44 -0.65 -6.05
N PHE A 397 -27.45 0.17 -7.09
CA PHE A 397 -27.54 1.62 -6.99
C PHE A 397 -28.98 2.10 -7.12
N ARG A 398 -29.37 3.01 -6.23
CA ARG A 398 -30.57 3.83 -6.33
C ARG A 398 -30.17 5.27 -6.63
N HIS A 399 -30.68 5.84 -7.72
CA HIS A 399 -30.26 7.15 -8.22
C HIS A 399 -31.43 7.96 -8.79
N ASP A 400 -31.20 9.23 -9.17
CA ASP A 400 -32.22 10.00 -9.88
C ASP A 400 -32.57 9.31 -11.20
N LYS A 401 -33.85 9.39 -11.62
CA LYS A 401 -34.34 8.72 -12.82
C LYS A 401 -33.66 9.16 -14.12
N ASN A 402 -33.04 10.34 -14.12
CA ASN A 402 -32.33 10.87 -15.27
C ASN A 402 -30.81 10.74 -15.13
N ASP A 403 -30.32 10.11 -14.05
CA ASP A 403 -28.90 9.78 -13.88
C ASP A 403 -28.62 8.36 -14.38
N ARG A 404 -27.36 8.09 -14.66
CA ARG A 404 -26.80 6.74 -14.88
C ARG A 404 -25.62 6.53 -13.93
N VAL A 405 -25.27 5.26 -13.73
CA VAL A 405 -24.15 4.84 -12.89
C VAL A 405 -23.18 4.00 -13.70
N ALA A 406 -21.88 4.24 -13.52
CA ALA A 406 -20.80 3.37 -13.96
C ALA A 406 -20.11 2.78 -12.72
N SER A 407 -19.91 1.47 -12.68
CA SER A 407 -19.16 0.79 -11.61
C SER A 407 -18.43 -0.44 -12.16
N ILE A 408 -17.70 -1.14 -11.30
CA ILE A 408 -16.98 -2.36 -11.64
C ILE A 408 -17.95 -3.54 -11.88
N GLY A 409 -17.46 -4.61 -12.49
CA GLY A 409 -18.24 -5.82 -12.75
C GLY A 409 -19.14 -5.71 -13.98
N LYS A 410 -19.98 -6.70 -14.20
CA LYS A 410 -20.93 -6.74 -15.31
C LYS A 410 -22.20 -5.97 -14.94
N LEU A 411 -22.71 -5.13 -15.84
CA LEU A 411 -24.05 -4.55 -15.71
C LEU A 411 -25.09 -5.66 -15.85
N VAL A 412 -25.87 -5.93 -14.80
CA VAL A 412 -26.87 -7.02 -14.80
C VAL A 412 -28.30 -6.51 -14.90
N ARG A 413 -28.59 -5.30 -14.42
CA ARG A 413 -29.93 -4.72 -14.44
C ARG A 413 -29.85 -3.19 -14.50
N GLU A 414 -30.68 -2.57 -15.31
CA GLU A 414 -30.92 -1.12 -15.35
C GLU A 414 -32.43 -0.90 -15.51
N GLY A 415 -33.02 0.02 -14.76
CA GLY A 415 -34.46 0.26 -14.80
C GLY A 415 -34.96 1.22 -13.73
N THR A 416 -36.20 1.01 -13.29
CA THR A 416 -36.86 1.81 -12.25
C THR A 416 -36.89 1.05 -10.93
N TRP A 417 -36.63 1.77 -9.84
CA TRP A 417 -36.73 1.22 -8.48
C TRP A 417 -38.18 0.80 -8.18
N PRO A 418 -38.43 -0.37 -7.55
CA PRO A 418 -39.77 -0.81 -7.21
C PRO A 418 -40.54 0.25 -6.40
N ASP A 419 -41.80 0.50 -6.76
CA ASP A 419 -42.71 1.42 -6.06
C ASP A 419 -42.22 2.89 -6.00
N SER A 420 -41.34 3.29 -6.91
CA SER A 420 -40.80 4.65 -7.00
C SER A 420 -40.56 5.07 -8.45
N THR A 421 -40.26 6.35 -8.69
CA THR A 421 -39.76 6.83 -9.98
C THR A 421 -38.24 6.81 -10.07
N ASP A 422 -37.53 6.49 -8.98
CA ASP A 422 -36.07 6.50 -8.92
C ASP A 422 -35.46 5.51 -9.90
N GLY A 423 -34.26 5.80 -10.38
CA GLY A 423 -33.47 4.88 -11.18
C GLY A 423 -32.86 3.75 -10.35
N LEU A 424 -32.71 2.59 -10.98
CA LEU A 424 -32.06 1.41 -10.43
C LEU A 424 -31.00 0.92 -11.41
N THR A 425 -29.77 0.74 -10.94
CA THR A 425 -28.69 0.10 -11.71
C THR A 425 -27.98 -0.93 -10.85
N GLU A 426 -27.76 -2.13 -11.36
CA GLU A 426 -27.12 -3.23 -10.63
C GLU A 426 -25.89 -3.74 -11.38
N PHE A 427 -24.77 -3.81 -10.68
CA PHE A 427 -23.52 -4.39 -11.17
C PHE A 427 -23.15 -5.63 -10.34
N ARG A 428 -22.58 -6.63 -11.01
CA ARG A 428 -22.08 -7.86 -10.37
C ARG A 428 -20.64 -8.15 -10.73
N MET A 429 -19.80 -8.29 -9.72
CA MET A 429 -18.40 -8.69 -9.82
C MET A 429 -18.20 -10.05 -9.17
N GLU A 430 -18.23 -11.10 -9.99
CA GLU A 430 -18.10 -12.51 -9.55
C GLU A 430 -16.64 -12.95 -9.37
N ILE A 431 -15.69 -12.19 -9.92
CA ILE A 431 -14.26 -12.41 -9.73
C ILE A 431 -13.82 -11.61 -8.51
N PRO A 432 -13.18 -12.22 -7.50
CA PRO A 432 -12.69 -11.49 -6.33
C PRO A 432 -11.70 -10.40 -6.72
N VAL A 433 -11.95 -9.17 -6.27
CA VAL A 433 -11.07 -8.01 -6.49
C VAL A 433 -10.94 -7.15 -5.24
N SER A 434 -9.89 -6.34 -5.18
CA SER A 434 -9.51 -5.61 -3.96
C SER A 434 -10.36 -4.37 -3.67
N PHE A 435 -10.97 -3.77 -4.69
CA PHE A 435 -11.64 -2.47 -4.55
C PHE A 435 -12.86 -2.35 -5.45
N ILE A 436 -13.80 -1.49 -5.03
CA ILE A 436 -14.95 -1.02 -5.82
C ILE A 436 -15.05 0.50 -5.74
N SER A 437 -15.29 1.14 -6.89
CA SER A 437 -15.66 2.55 -6.98
C SER A 437 -16.76 2.74 -8.02
N PHE A 438 -17.31 3.94 -8.11
CA PHE A 438 -18.38 4.27 -9.03
C PHE A 438 -18.36 5.74 -9.46
N ALA A 439 -19.06 6.00 -10.56
CA ALA A 439 -19.45 7.33 -11.00
C ALA A 439 -20.96 7.36 -11.19
N ALA A 440 -21.63 8.41 -10.73
CA ALA A 440 -23.06 8.59 -10.92
C ALA A 440 -23.36 10.00 -11.42
N GLY A 441 -24.38 10.19 -12.25
CA GLY A 441 -24.79 11.53 -12.68
C GLY A 441 -25.41 11.54 -14.05
N LYS A 442 -25.38 12.69 -14.74
CA LYS A 442 -25.94 12.89 -16.08
C LYS A 442 -25.07 12.25 -17.18
N LEU A 443 -24.75 10.98 -17.03
CA LEU A 443 -23.88 10.24 -17.94
C LEU A 443 -24.65 9.70 -19.16
N VAL A 444 -23.95 9.64 -20.29
CA VAL A 444 -24.42 9.00 -21.53
C VAL A 444 -23.55 7.76 -21.77
N ARG A 445 -24.20 6.60 -21.92
CA ARG A 445 -23.51 5.34 -22.18
C ARG A 445 -23.38 5.11 -23.68
N HIS A 446 -22.15 4.87 -24.12
CA HIS A 446 -21.79 4.43 -25.46
C HIS A 446 -21.24 3.02 -25.36
N SER A 447 -21.66 2.12 -26.24
CA SER A 447 -21.30 0.70 -26.16
C SER A 447 -20.71 0.22 -27.48
N ASP A 448 -19.74 -0.69 -27.39
CA ASP A 448 -19.15 -1.37 -28.54
C ASP A 448 -18.88 -2.83 -28.18
N HIS A 449 -18.87 -3.70 -29.18
CA HIS A 449 -18.57 -5.12 -29.01
C HIS A 449 -17.41 -5.49 -29.94
N ARG A 450 -16.30 -5.91 -29.35
CA ARG A 450 -15.03 -6.10 -30.07
C ARG A 450 -14.54 -7.53 -29.99
N LYS A 451 -14.12 -8.05 -31.13
CA LYS A 451 -13.29 -9.25 -31.19
C LYS A 451 -11.84 -8.90 -30.90
N LEU A 452 -11.31 -9.50 -29.85
CA LEU A 452 -9.90 -9.46 -29.45
C LEU A 452 -9.19 -10.73 -29.92
N GLN A 453 -7.87 -10.76 -29.75
CA GLN A 453 -7.06 -11.94 -30.01
C GLN A 453 -7.49 -13.17 -29.18
N PHE A 454 -7.88 -12.96 -27.92
CA PHE A 454 -8.23 -14.03 -26.98
C PHE A 454 -9.73 -14.14 -26.67
N GLY A 455 -10.61 -13.62 -27.52
CA GLY A 455 -12.06 -13.72 -27.35
C GLY A 455 -12.80 -12.50 -27.85
N GLU A 456 -13.97 -12.26 -27.26
CA GLU A 456 -14.79 -11.08 -27.53
C GLU A 456 -15.02 -10.34 -26.22
N ILE A 457 -15.18 -9.02 -26.29
CA ILE A 457 -15.36 -8.16 -25.12
C ILE A 457 -16.44 -7.11 -25.38
N ASP A 458 -17.29 -6.90 -24.37
CA ASP A 458 -18.19 -5.75 -24.31
C ASP A 458 -17.45 -4.55 -23.72
N LEU A 459 -17.49 -3.43 -24.45
CA LEU A 459 -16.93 -2.15 -24.05
C LEU A 459 -18.06 -1.15 -23.77
N ASP A 460 -17.99 -0.44 -22.63
CA ASP A 460 -18.83 0.75 -22.42
C ASP A 460 -17.99 1.97 -22.07
N PHE A 461 -18.40 3.13 -22.57
CA PHE A 461 -17.88 4.42 -22.16
C PHE A 461 -19.03 5.30 -21.67
N TYR A 462 -18.89 5.81 -20.45
CA TYR A 462 -19.84 6.71 -19.81
C TYR A 462 -19.29 8.14 -19.92
N SER A 463 -19.79 8.88 -20.91
CA SER A 463 -19.42 10.26 -21.15
C SER A 463 -20.37 11.23 -20.43
N VAL A 464 -20.00 12.51 -20.40
CA VAL A 464 -20.97 13.59 -20.17
C VAL A 464 -21.74 13.90 -21.46
N PRO A 465 -22.90 14.57 -21.40
CA PRO A 465 -23.63 14.95 -22.60
C PRO A 465 -22.79 15.88 -23.46
N SER A 466 -22.89 15.76 -24.79
CA SER A 466 -22.14 16.59 -25.73
C SER A 466 -22.45 18.09 -25.61
N SER A 467 -23.61 18.45 -25.04
CA SER A 467 -23.97 19.83 -24.69
C SER A 467 -23.19 20.40 -23.50
N VAL A 468 -22.62 19.54 -22.65
CA VAL A 468 -21.80 19.91 -21.49
C VAL A 468 -20.33 19.98 -21.87
N SER A 469 -19.84 18.98 -22.62
CA SER A 469 -18.48 18.98 -23.13
C SER A 469 -18.35 18.17 -24.40
N SER A 470 -17.50 18.65 -25.33
CA SER A 470 -16.97 17.83 -26.40
C SER A 470 -16.13 16.69 -25.82
N VAL A 471 -16.41 15.48 -26.28
CA VAL A 471 -15.68 14.24 -25.97
C VAL A 471 -15.58 13.47 -27.29
N LYS A 472 -14.52 12.68 -27.49
CA LYS A 472 -14.41 11.80 -28.67
C LYS A 472 -14.75 10.36 -28.28
N GLU A 473 -16.04 10.07 -28.12
CA GLU A 473 -16.50 8.82 -27.53
C GLU A 473 -16.12 7.59 -28.36
N ASP A 474 -16.29 7.67 -29.69
CA ASP A 474 -15.89 6.61 -30.63
C ASP A 474 -14.39 6.31 -30.57
N PHE A 475 -13.58 7.36 -30.42
CA PHE A 475 -12.14 7.22 -30.28
C PHE A 475 -11.79 6.55 -28.95
N ILE A 476 -12.38 6.98 -27.83
CA ILE A 476 -12.10 6.38 -26.51
C ILE A 476 -12.46 4.90 -26.51
N LEU A 477 -13.64 4.53 -27.01
CA LEU A 477 -14.06 3.12 -27.11
C LEU A 477 -13.11 2.29 -27.99
N ALA A 478 -12.74 2.82 -29.16
CA ALA A 478 -11.81 2.12 -30.05
C ALA A 478 -10.41 1.98 -29.41
N GLU A 479 -9.92 3.02 -28.75
CA GLU A 479 -8.59 3.03 -28.14
C GLU A 479 -8.54 2.09 -26.92
N MET A 480 -9.58 2.02 -26.10
CA MET A 480 -9.71 1.00 -25.04
C MET A 480 -9.59 -0.42 -25.61
N GLY A 481 -10.30 -0.72 -26.69
CA GLY A 481 -10.22 -2.04 -27.35
C GLY A 481 -8.84 -2.34 -27.94
N ASN A 482 -8.21 -1.36 -28.59
CA ASN A 482 -6.88 -1.51 -29.19
C ASN A 482 -5.80 -1.77 -28.14
N VAL A 483 -5.79 -0.98 -27.07
CA VAL A 483 -4.86 -1.12 -25.94
C VAL A 483 -5.06 -2.47 -25.26
N LEU A 484 -6.31 -2.87 -25.01
CA LEU A 484 -6.61 -4.15 -24.38
C LEU A 484 -6.12 -5.32 -25.22
N ASN A 485 -6.32 -5.26 -26.55
CA ASN A 485 -5.80 -6.26 -27.47
C ASN A 485 -4.27 -6.30 -27.48
N TYR A 486 -3.61 -5.14 -27.52
CA TYR A 486 -2.16 -5.02 -27.51
C TYR A 486 -1.53 -5.62 -26.24
N PHE A 487 -2.05 -5.29 -25.07
CA PHE A 487 -1.52 -5.84 -23.81
C PHE A 487 -1.88 -7.30 -23.59
N SER A 488 -2.99 -7.79 -24.13
CA SER A 488 -3.33 -9.21 -24.01
C SER A 488 -2.29 -10.13 -24.68
N GLU A 489 -1.64 -9.66 -25.75
CA GLU A 489 -0.56 -10.40 -26.42
C GLU A 489 0.67 -10.58 -25.51
N TYR A 490 1.01 -9.56 -24.72
CA TYR A 490 2.22 -9.56 -23.89
C TYR A 490 1.98 -10.07 -22.47
N PHE A 491 0.85 -9.74 -21.86
CA PHE A 491 0.55 -10.00 -20.46
C PHE A 491 -0.41 -11.18 -20.28
N GLY A 492 -0.98 -11.70 -21.36
CA GLY A 492 -1.99 -12.77 -21.36
C GLY A 492 -3.42 -12.22 -21.36
N ALA A 493 -4.39 -13.11 -21.57
CA ALA A 493 -5.79 -12.75 -21.78
C ALA A 493 -6.38 -11.89 -20.63
N TYR A 494 -7.19 -10.89 -21.01
CA TYR A 494 -7.98 -10.10 -20.08
C TYR A 494 -8.94 -10.99 -19.28
N PRO A 495 -8.95 -10.94 -17.93
CA PRO A 495 -9.64 -11.94 -17.13
C PRO A 495 -11.11 -11.60 -16.83
N TYR A 496 -11.58 -10.41 -17.19
CA TYR A 496 -12.89 -9.91 -16.77
C TYR A 496 -13.91 -9.92 -17.92
N PRO A 497 -15.22 -10.00 -17.63
CA PRO A 497 -16.25 -10.21 -18.67
C PRO A 497 -16.63 -8.96 -19.47
N SER A 498 -16.23 -7.77 -19.02
CA SER A 498 -16.51 -6.49 -19.71
C SER A 498 -15.45 -5.47 -19.30
N PHE A 499 -15.26 -4.45 -20.12
CA PHE A 499 -14.33 -3.36 -19.81
C PHE A 499 -14.98 -2.00 -20.06
N LYS A 500 -14.91 -1.12 -19.06
CA LYS A 500 -15.67 0.13 -19.05
C LYS A 500 -14.76 1.30 -18.77
N ALA A 501 -15.15 2.49 -19.20
CA ALA A 501 -14.54 3.74 -18.79
C ALA A 501 -15.62 4.77 -18.44
N THR A 502 -15.31 5.67 -17.53
CA THR A 502 -16.12 6.85 -17.22
C THR A 502 -15.22 8.07 -17.19
N ILE A 503 -15.77 9.22 -17.53
CA ILE A 503 -15.06 10.49 -17.34
C ILE A 503 -14.78 10.69 -15.85
N HIS A 504 -13.68 11.36 -15.54
CA HIS A 504 -13.33 11.87 -14.23
C HIS A 504 -13.10 13.39 -14.35
N PRO A 505 -13.61 14.21 -13.41
CA PRO A 505 -13.59 15.67 -13.53
C PRO A 505 -12.17 16.27 -13.43
N PHE A 506 -11.26 15.56 -12.79
CA PHE A 506 -9.90 16.01 -12.57
C PHE A 506 -8.95 15.52 -13.67
N ASN A 507 -7.81 16.20 -13.83
CA ASN A 507 -6.72 15.80 -14.74
C ASN A 507 -5.90 14.61 -14.20
N PHE A 508 -6.55 13.63 -13.56
CA PHE A 508 -5.95 12.36 -13.14
C PHE A 508 -6.85 11.18 -13.53
N GLY A 509 -6.32 9.96 -13.49
CA GLY A 509 -7.06 8.74 -13.80
C GLY A 509 -6.82 7.66 -12.78
N GLN A 510 -7.66 6.63 -12.87
CA GLN A 510 -7.53 5.45 -12.05
C GLN A 510 -8.13 4.22 -12.74
N GLY A 511 -7.34 3.16 -12.88
CA GLY A 511 -7.74 1.88 -13.46
C GLY A 511 -8.24 0.88 -12.42
N PHE A 512 -9.53 0.91 -12.07
CA PHE A 512 -10.17 -0.14 -11.28
C PHE A 512 -10.38 -1.41 -12.11
N PRO A 513 -10.57 -2.58 -11.48
CA PRO A 513 -10.97 -3.78 -12.19
C PRO A 513 -12.22 -3.52 -13.03
N THR A 514 -12.14 -3.70 -14.35
CA THR A 514 -13.22 -3.48 -15.33
C THR A 514 -13.69 -2.04 -15.55
N LEU A 515 -13.15 -1.04 -14.84
CA LEU A 515 -13.57 0.35 -14.94
C LEU A 515 -12.37 1.29 -14.91
N LEU A 516 -12.17 2.06 -15.97
CA LEU A 516 -11.26 3.20 -15.98
C LEU A 516 -12.00 4.48 -15.58
N MET A 517 -11.39 5.29 -14.74
CA MET A 517 -11.72 6.69 -14.58
C MET A 517 -10.69 7.49 -15.37
N ILE A 518 -11.12 8.18 -16.43
CA ILE A 518 -10.23 8.90 -17.34
C ILE A 518 -10.61 10.39 -17.39
N PRO A 519 -9.63 11.30 -17.50
CA PRO A 519 -9.92 12.72 -17.57
C PRO A 519 -10.70 13.03 -18.84
N ARG A 520 -11.40 14.16 -18.80
CA ARG A 520 -12.06 14.69 -19.98
C ARG A 520 -11.04 15.02 -21.07
N THR A 521 -11.27 14.50 -22.28
CA THR A 521 -10.44 14.81 -23.45
C THR A 521 -11.27 14.91 -24.73
N ASP A 522 -11.01 15.96 -25.49
CA ASP A 522 -11.47 16.14 -26.88
C ASP A 522 -10.33 15.90 -27.88
N GLN A 523 -9.16 15.47 -27.39
CA GLN A 523 -7.95 15.27 -28.17
C GLN A 523 -7.69 13.78 -28.41
N ALA A 524 -7.10 13.49 -29.57
CA ALA A 524 -6.59 12.16 -29.91
C ALA A 524 -5.10 12.33 -30.27
N ASN A 525 -4.26 12.44 -29.24
CA ASN A 525 -2.83 12.65 -29.35
C ASN A 525 -2.06 11.65 -28.47
N TYR A 526 -0.73 11.65 -28.59
CA TYR A 526 0.12 10.68 -27.91
C TYR A 526 -0.01 10.71 -26.38
N ALA A 527 -0.27 11.87 -25.76
CA ALA A 527 -0.47 11.96 -24.32
C ALA A 527 -1.75 11.22 -23.89
N VAL A 528 -2.84 11.38 -24.66
CA VAL A 528 -4.09 10.66 -24.42
C VAL A 528 -3.94 9.16 -24.68
N PHE A 529 -3.19 8.77 -25.72
CA PHE A 529 -2.92 7.35 -26.00
C PHE A 529 -2.14 6.71 -24.85
N SER A 530 -1.07 7.37 -24.39
CA SER A 530 -0.25 6.92 -23.26
C SER A 530 -1.09 6.80 -21.99
N PHE A 531 -1.97 7.76 -21.75
CA PHE A 531 -2.83 7.78 -20.58
C PHE A 531 -3.83 6.62 -20.57
N ILE A 532 -4.59 6.43 -21.65
CA ILE A 532 -5.54 5.30 -21.75
C ILE A 532 -4.78 3.97 -21.64
N ALA A 533 -3.58 3.90 -22.22
CA ALA A 533 -2.69 2.75 -22.09
C ALA A 533 -2.22 2.51 -20.65
N HIS A 534 -1.82 3.55 -19.91
CA HIS A 534 -1.45 3.45 -18.49
C HIS A 534 -2.60 2.88 -17.67
N GLU A 535 -3.79 3.49 -17.77
CA GLU A 535 -4.95 3.06 -16.98
C GLU A 535 -5.45 1.66 -17.36
N THR A 536 -5.36 1.29 -18.63
CA THR A 536 -5.69 -0.07 -19.07
C THR A 536 -4.63 -1.08 -18.65
N ALA A 537 -3.35 -0.70 -18.58
CA ALA A 537 -2.29 -1.58 -18.10
C ALA A 537 -2.50 -1.97 -16.63
N HIS A 538 -3.16 -1.13 -15.83
CA HIS A 538 -3.55 -1.48 -14.46
C HIS A 538 -4.47 -2.71 -14.37
N GLN A 539 -5.15 -3.10 -15.45
CA GLN A 539 -5.92 -4.34 -15.46
C GLN A 539 -5.04 -5.57 -15.18
N TRP A 540 -3.75 -5.54 -15.54
CA TRP A 540 -2.76 -6.53 -15.15
C TRP A 540 -1.93 -6.07 -13.95
N TRP A 541 -1.39 -4.85 -14.00
CA TRP A 541 -0.46 -4.32 -13.00
C TRP A 541 -1.19 -3.54 -11.90
N GLY A 542 -1.34 -4.15 -10.73
CA GLY A 542 -2.11 -3.61 -9.61
C GLY A 542 -3.43 -4.34 -9.37
N ASN A 543 -4.13 -4.75 -10.43
CA ASN A 543 -5.40 -5.48 -10.28
C ASN A 543 -5.25 -7.02 -10.30
N ILE A 544 -4.60 -7.60 -11.32
CA ILE A 544 -4.35 -9.05 -11.36
C ILE A 544 -3.13 -9.39 -10.53
N VAL A 545 -2.01 -8.72 -10.80
CA VAL A 545 -0.79 -8.80 -10.00
C VAL A 545 -0.78 -7.58 -9.09
N ALA A 546 -1.23 -7.77 -7.85
CA ALA A 546 -1.18 -6.72 -6.84
C ALA A 546 0.25 -6.56 -6.30
N TRP A 547 0.49 -5.50 -5.52
CA TRP A 547 1.76 -5.29 -4.83
C TRP A 547 1.70 -5.82 -3.39
N ARG A 548 2.77 -6.44 -2.90
CA ARG A 548 2.81 -7.07 -1.57
C ARG A 548 2.77 -6.05 -0.44
N SER A 549 3.46 -4.93 -0.61
CA SER A 549 3.56 -3.86 0.39
C SER A 549 3.66 -2.48 -0.26
N TYR A 550 3.56 -1.43 0.55
CA TYR A 550 3.79 -0.05 0.10
C TYR A 550 5.19 0.16 -0.54
N ARG A 551 6.15 -0.73 -0.26
CA ARG A 551 7.50 -0.71 -0.88
C ARG A 551 7.48 -1.19 -2.33
N ASP A 552 6.49 -2.04 -2.66
CA ASP A 552 6.38 -2.75 -3.93
C ASP A 552 5.39 -2.09 -4.88
N GLN A 553 4.74 -1.00 -4.49
CA GLN A 553 3.74 -0.30 -5.30
C GLN A 553 4.31 0.17 -6.65
N TRP A 554 5.63 0.35 -6.75
CA TRP A 554 6.29 0.67 -8.02
C TRP A 554 6.10 -0.41 -9.10
N LEU A 555 5.82 -1.66 -8.71
CA LEU A 555 5.44 -2.73 -9.63
C LEU A 555 4.08 -2.48 -10.30
N SER A 556 3.23 -1.64 -9.72
CA SER A 556 1.98 -1.17 -10.36
C SER A 556 2.27 0.02 -11.26
N GLU A 557 2.63 1.16 -10.66
CA GLU A 557 2.75 2.42 -11.41
C GLU A 557 3.89 2.43 -12.43
N GLY A 558 5.05 1.86 -12.08
CA GLY A 558 6.18 1.80 -13.01
C GLY A 558 5.86 0.96 -14.24
N PHE A 559 5.15 -0.17 -14.08
CA PHE A 559 4.73 -1.03 -15.18
C PHE A 559 3.65 -0.39 -16.03
N ALA A 560 2.65 0.24 -15.40
CA ALA A 560 1.60 0.96 -16.12
C ALA A 560 2.18 2.11 -16.96
N GLU A 561 3.07 2.91 -16.38
CA GLU A 561 3.69 4.06 -17.03
C GLU A 561 4.58 3.61 -18.20
N TYR A 562 5.40 2.56 -18.00
CA TYR A 562 6.20 2.00 -19.08
C TYR A 562 5.35 1.36 -20.19
N SER A 563 4.22 0.76 -19.83
CA SER A 563 3.26 0.21 -20.80
C SER A 563 2.64 1.33 -21.65
N GLY A 564 2.35 2.49 -21.07
CA GLY A 564 1.94 3.70 -21.80
C GLY A 564 2.98 4.18 -22.80
N MET A 565 4.26 4.19 -22.40
CA MET A 565 5.38 4.52 -23.30
C MET A 565 5.52 3.50 -24.44
N LEU A 566 5.42 2.21 -24.15
CA LEU A 566 5.50 1.13 -25.16
C LEU A 566 4.38 1.25 -26.19
N TYR A 567 3.15 1.38 -25.70
CA TYR A 567 1.98 1.50 -26.57
C TYR A 567 2.05 2.76 -27.44
N THR A 568 2.48 3.89 -26.90
CA THR A 568 2.66 5.13 -27.68
C THR A 568 3.65 4.96 -28.84
N GLY A 569 4.75 4.23 -28.62
CA GLY A 569 5.73 3.93 -29.66
C GLY A 569 5.16 3.08 -30.80
N PHE A 570 4.33 2.09 -30.45
CA PHE A 570 3.64 1.23 -31.42
C PHE A 570 2.50 1.95 -32.16
N ARG A 571 1.64 2.65 -31.40
CA ARG A 571 0.38 3.23 -31.85
C ARG A 571 0.56 4.51 -32.66
N ASP A 572 1.61 5.28 -32.37
CA ASP A 572 1.85 6.60 -32.96
C ASP A 572 3.24 6.72 -33.58
N SER A 573 4.29 6.86 -32.78
CA SER A 573 5.66 6.99 -33.29
C SER A 573 6.73 6.81 -32.22
N MET A 574 7.91 6.34 -32.64
CA MET A 574 9.10 6.28 -31.78
C MET A 574 9.56 7.67 -31.30
N LYS A 575 9.22 8.73 -32.04
CA LYS A 575 9.49 10.11 -31.62
C LYS A 575 8.64 10.45 -30.38
N ASN A 576 7.34 10.21 -30.40
CA ASN A 576 6.48 10.56 -29.28
C ASN A 576 6.72 9.66 -28.06
N GLN A 577 7.10 8.39 -28.27
CA GLN A 577 7.64 7.57 -27.18
C GLN A 577 8.89 8.20 -26.56
N ARG A 578 9.81 8.73 -27.38
CA ARG A 578 11.01 9.41 -26.90
C ARG A 578 10.69 10.64 -26.06
N GLU A 579 9.72 11.46 -26.48
CA GLU A 579 9.28 12.63 -25.70
C GLU A 579 8.83 12.22 -24.29
N LEU A 580 8.02 11.16 -24.15
CA LEU A 580 7.60 10.64 -22.84
C LEU A 580 8.78 10.17 -21.98
N ILE A 581 9.79 9.55 -22.60
CA ILE A 581 11.02 9.12 -21.91
C ILE A 581 11.82 10.34 -21.44
N ASP A 582 11.95 11.36 -22.29
CA ASP A 582 12.63 12.61 -21.93
C ASP A 582 11.91 13.33 -20.78
N ASP A 583 10.58 13.38 -20.79
CA ASP A 583 9.77 13.95 -19.69
C ASP A 583 10.00 13.21 -18.36
N ALA A 584 9.97 11.87 -18.37
CA ALA A 584 10.25 11.05 -17.19
C ALA A 584 11.68 11.27 -16.65
N ARG A 585 12.66 11.53 -17.53
CA ARG A 585 14.04 11.83 -17.10
C ARG A 585 14.17 13.25 -16.57
N TYR A 586 13.45 14.20 -17.16
CA TYR A 586 13.57 15.62 -16.89
C TYR A 586 13.23 16.01 -15.45
N VAL A 587 12.29 15.30 -14.81
CA VAL A 587 11.87 15.60 -13.44
C VAL A 587 12.86 15.13 -12.38
N LEU A 588 13.64 14.08 -12.64
CA LEU A 588 14.48 13.41 -11.64
C LEU A 588 15.60 14.30 -11.02
N PRO A 589 16.20 15.25 -11.76
CA PRO A 589 17.18 16.20 -11.22
C PRO A 589 16.57 17.39 -10.47
N PHE A 590 15.23 17.54 -10.44
CA PHE A 590 14.59 18.66 -9.75
C PHE A 590 14.73 18.57 -8.23
N ARG A 591 14.50 19.69 -7.56
CA ARG A 591 14.50 19.77 -6.09
C ARG A 591 13.07 19.73 -5.57
N PRO A 592 12.77 18.94 -4.52
CA PRO A 592 11.42 18.84 -4.01
C PRO A 592 10.97 20.14 -3.32
N LYS A 593 9.66 20.33 -3.22
CA LYS A 593 9.08 21.32 -2.31
C LYS A 593 9.18 20.81 -0.87
N THR A 594 9.23 21.77 0.06
CA THR A 594 9.24 21.57 1.51
C THR A 594 8.30 22.59 2.14
N ASP A 595 7.92 22.39 3.40
CA ASP A 595 7.19 23.39 4.19
C ASP A 595 7.90 24.74 4.26
N ARG A 596 9.21 24.78 4.01
CA ARG A 596 10.07 25.97 4.11
C ARG A 596 10.55 26.49 2.76
N GLY A 597 10.01 25.99 1.64
CA GLY A 597 10.39 26.40 0.28
C GLY A 597 10.89 25.23 -0.56
N ILE A 598 12.07 25.36 -1.16
CA ILE A 598 12.65 24.34 -2.05
C ILE A 598 13.79 23.61 -1.34
N GLY A 599 13.81 22.28 -1.45
CA GLY A 599 14.83 21.40 -0.89
C GLY A 599 16.20 21.62 -1.54
N LYS A 600 17.23 21.00 -0.98
CA LYS A 600 18.63 21.15 -1.47
C LYS A 600 19.02 20.07 -2.48
N GLU A 601 18.53 18.86 -2.26
CA GLU A 601 18.91 17.64 -2.99
C GLU A 601 17.96 17.35 -4.14
N LYS A 602 18.42 16.54 -5.11
CA LYS A 602 17.60 16.15 -6.26
C LYS A 602 16.59 15.07 -5.86
N LEU A 603 15.43 15.02 -6.53
CA LEU A 603 14.38 14.01 -6.28
C LEU A 603 14.96 12.59 -6.28
N ALA A 604 15.78 12.25 -7.29
CA ALA A 604 16.38 10.91 -7.43
C ALA A 604 17.41 10.55 -6.35
N GLU A 605 17.88 11.53 -5.57
CA GLU A 605 18.93 11.39 -4.55
C GLU A 605 18.36 11.43 -3.12
N ILE A 606 17.06 11.71 -2.94
CA ILE A 606 16.39 11.74 -1.63
C ILE A 606 16.38 10.37 -0.96
N GLY A 607 16.08 9.32 -1.72
CA GLY A 607 16.04 7.96 -1.23
C GLY A 607 15.66 6.95 -2.33
N PRO A 608 15.87 5.64 -2.07
CA PRO A 608 15.59 4.60 -3.04
C PRO A 608 14.11 4.36 -3.26
N LEU A 609 13.78 3.76 -4.41
CA LEU A 609 12.39 3.47 -4.81
C LEU A 609 11.66 2.58 -3.79
N ILE A 610 12.40 1.67 -3.15
CA ILE A 610 11.87 0.74 -2.12
C ILE A 610 11.42 1.42 -0.81
N LEU A 611 11.77 2.69 -0.57
CA LEU A 611 11.31 3.40 0.63
C LEU A 611 9.84 3.82 0.54
N GLY A 612 9.21 3.73 -0.63
CA GLY A 612 7.77 3.95 -0.75
C GLY A 612 7.34 5.39 -0.44
N HIS A 613 6.06 5.54 -0.06
CA HIS A 613 5.49 6.83 0.33
C HIS A 613 6.16 7.49 1.53
N ARG A 614 7.01 6.77 2.30
CA ARG A 614 7.83 7.36 3.38
C ARG A 614 8.84 8.39 2.88
N LEU A 615 9.13 8.43 1.57
CA LEU A 615 9.91 9.52 0.99
C LEU A 615 9.15 10.84 0.91
N SER A 616 7.82 10.82 0.98
CA SER A 616 6.99 12.02 0.97
C SER A 616 6.80 12.53 2.38
N THR A 617 7.55 13.58 2.72
CA THR A 617 7.47 14.24 4.04
C THR A 617 7.39 15.75 3.88
N ARG A 618 7.27 16.48 4.99
CA ARG A 618 7.34 17.94 4.98
C ARG A 618 8.64 18.53 4.40
N ASN A 619 9.72 17.75 4.35
CA ASN A 619 11.01 18.17 3.77
C ASN A 619 11.20 17.68 2.33
N THR A 620 10.28 16.86 1.81
CA THR A 620 10.43 16.10 0.56
C THR A 620 9.04 15.85 -0.05
N MET A 621 8.24 16.90 -0.16
CA MET A 621 6.83 16.79 -0.57
C MET A 621 6.71 16.19 -1.98
N ASN A 622 5.80 15.24 -2.16
CA ASN A 622 5.51 14.56 -3.43
C ASN A 622 6.71 13.88 -4.12
N VAL A 623 7.80 13.61 -3.38
CA VAL A 623 8.98 12.95 -3.96
C VAL A 623 8.61 11.57 -4.49
N TYR A 624 7.88 10.77 -3.71
CA TYR A 624 7.61 9.39 -4.11
C TYR A 624 6.74 9.31 -5.36
N SER A 625 5.72 10.18 -5.50
CA SER A 625 4.88 10.25 -6.70
C SER A 625 5.70 10.53 -7.96
N ASN A 626 6.74 11.36 -7.90
CA ASN A 626 7.59 11.56 -9.07
C ASN A 626 8.48 10.33 -9.35
N LEU A 627 9.05 9.73 -8.30
CA LEU A 627 9.94 8.58 -8.44
C LEU A 627 9.21 7.32 -8.94
N ILE A 628 8.03 7.03 -8.40
CA ILE A 628 7.32 5.79 -8.68
C ILE A 628 6.91 5.67 -10.15
N TYR A 629 6.42 6.75 -10.75
CA TYR A 629 6.08 6.79 -12.18
C TYR A 629 7.35 6.90 -13.03
N SER A 630 8.16 7.95 -12.80
CA SER A 630 9.28 8.26 -13.69
C SER A 630 10.44 7.26 -13.54
N LYS A 631 10.99 7.12 -12.32
CA LYS A 631 12.11 6.19 -12.08
C LYS A 631 11.64 4.74 -12.22
N GLY A 632 10.43 4.40 -11.76
CA GLY A 632 9.86 3.06 -11.93
C GLY A 632 9.78 2.62 -13.40
N ALA A 633 9.24 3.46 -14.28
CA ALA A 633 9.17 3.17 -15.71
C ALA A 633 10.57 3.07 -16.37
N LEU A 634 11.49 3.96 -15.99
CA LEU A 634 12.85 3.96 -16.55
C LEU A 634 13.67 2.75 -16.07
N VAL A 635 13.40 2.20 -14.89
CA VAL A 635 13.96 0.92 -14.43
C VAL A 635 13.50 -0.23 -15.33
N LEU A 636 12.21 -0.29 -15.67
CA LEU A 636 11.70 -1.30 -16.60
C LEU A 636 12.23 -1.12 -18.01
N ARG A 637 12.39 0.13 -18.46
CA ARG A 637 13.06 0.42 -19.74
C ARG A 637 14.49 -0.12 -19.79
N MET A 638 15.27 0.06 -18.72
CA MET A 638 16.61 -0.51 -18.63
C MET A 638 16.58 -2.04 -18.62
N LEU A 639 15.61 -2.66 -17.93
CA LEU A 639 15.43 -4.12 -18.00
C LEU A 639 15.10 -4.56 -19.42
N HIS A 640 14.23 -3.86 -20.14
CA HIS A 640 13.94 -4.19 -21.54
C HIS A 640 15.21 -4.13 -22.41
N PHE A 641 16.08 -3.13 -22.20
CA PHE A 641 17.40 -3.11 -22.85
C PHE A 641 18.25 -4.34 -22.47
N LEU A 642 18.35 -4.68 -21.19
CA LEU A 642 19.16 -5.82 -20.71
C LEU A 642 18.67 -7.17 -21.25
N PHE A 643 17.40 -7.27 -21.61
CA PHE A 643 16.79 -8.47 -22.19
C PHE A 643 16.79 -8.48 -23.71
N SER A 644 17.09 -7.33 -24.33
CA SER A 644 17.14 -7.22 -25.78
C SER A 644 18.37 -7.91 -26.34
N ASP A 645 18.19 -8.64 -27.44
CA ASP A 645 19.32 -9.21 -28.18
C ASP A 645 20.06 -8.10 -28.93
N PRO A 646 21.35 -7.84 -28.65
CA PRO A 646 22.10 -6.76 -29.27
C PRO A 646 22.32 -6.97 -30.78
N ASN A 647 22.22 -8.21 -31.27
CA ASN A 647 22.41 -8.54 -32.69
C ASN A 647 21.13 -8.34 -33.52
N THR A 648 19.98 -8.73 -32.95
CA THR A 648 18.69 -8.70 -33.67
C THR A 648 17.82 -7.50 -33.29
N GLY A 649 18.07 -6.88 -32.14
CA GLY A 649 17.22 -5.85 -31.55
C GLY A 649 15.91 -6.40 -30.96
N SER A 650 15.73 -7.73 -30.91
CA SER A 650 14.52 -8.34 -30.37
C SER A 650 14.45 -8.20 -28.85
N GLY A 651 13.38 -7.59 -28.36
CA GLY A 651 13.04 -7.50 -26.95
C GLY A 651 12.15 -8.63 -26.44
N GLN A 652 11.86 -9.67 -27.24
CA GLN A 652 10.92 -10.73 -26.87
C GLN A 652 11.17 -11.36 -25.49
N PRO A 653 12.43 -11.63 -25.06
CA PRO A 653 12.68 -12.17 -23.72
C PRO A 653 12.15 -11.30 -22.57
N PHE A 654 12.08 -9.98 -22.76
CA PHE A 654 11.48 -9.07 -21.77
C PHE A 654 9.98 -9.32 -21.63
N PHE A 655 9.28 -9.46 -22.75
CA PHE A 655 7.84 -9.73 -22.76
C PHE A 655 7.52 -11.15 -22.24
N ASP A 656 8.36 -12.14 -22.56
CA ASP A 656 8.23 -13.50 -22.02
C ASP A 656 8.34 -13.50 -20.49
N MET A 657 9.30 -12.73 -19.94
CA MET A 657 9.47 -12.53 -18.51
C MET A 657 8.26 -11.86 -17.86
N MET A 658 7.71 -10.80 -18.46
CA MET A 658 6.50 -10.15 -17.95
C MET A 658 5.29 -11.09 -17.97
N SER A 659 5.11 -11.85 -19.07
CA SER A 659 4.04 -12.86 -19.19
C SER A 659 4.14 -13.95 -18.12
N ASP A 660 5.36 -14.45 -17.88
CA ASP A 660 5.62 -15.45 -16.85
C ASP A 660 5.37 -14.89 -15.44
N PHE A 661 5.75 -13.64 -15.18
CA PHE A 661 5.46 -12.98 -13.91
C PHE A 661 3.95 -12.84 -13.67
N VAL A 662 3.17 -12.41 -14.67
CA VAL A 662 1.70 -12.36 -14.57
C VAL A 662 1.12 -13.75 -14.29
N LYS A 663 1.59 -14.79 -14.98
CA LYS A 663 1.12 -16.16 -14.78
C LYS A 663 1.41 -16.68 -13.36
N GLN A 664 2.58 -16.38 -12.81
CA GLN A 664 2.97 -16.83 -11.47
C GLN A 664 2.18 -16.11 -10.36
N TYR A 665 1.88 -14.82 -10.54
CA TYR A 665 1.27 -13.98 -9.51
C TYR A 665 -0.17 -13.57 -9.82
N GLN A 666 -0.84 -14.28 -10.72
CA GLN A 666 -2.23 -14.02 -11.08
C GLN A 666 -3.14 -14.05 -9.84
N ASN A 667 -3.88 -12.97 -9.60
CA ASN A 667 -4.76 -12.74 -8.45
C ASN A 667 -4.06 -12.78 -7.08
N GLN A 668 -2.75 -12.52 -7.06
CA GLN A 668 -1.91 -12.51 -5.86
C GLN A 668 -1.15 -11.19 -5.75
N ALA A 669 -0.59 -10.93 -4.57
CA ALA A 669 0.27 -9.79 -4.32
C ALA A 669 1.74 -10.22 -4.44
N ALA A 670 2.54 -9.51 -5.24
CA ALA A 670 3.95 -9.81 -5.47
C ALA A 670 4.87 -8.77 -4.83
N SER A 671 6.01 -9.20 -4.27
CA SER A 671 7.04 -8.30 -3.78
C SER A 671 8.05 -7.92 -4.86
N THR A 672 8.90 -6.94 -4.55
CA THR A 672 10.05 -6.59 -5.39
C THR A 672 11.00 -7.79 -5.54
N GLU A 673 11.26 -8.54 -4.46
CA GLU A 673 12.09 -9.74 -4.47
C GLU A 673 11.51 -10.87 -5.31
N ASP A 674 10.18 -11.02 -5.32
CA ASP A 674 9.47 -11.93 -6.20
C ASP A 674 9.75 -11.61 -7.68
N PHE A 675 9.62 -10.34 -8.04
CA PHE A 675 9.94 -9.87 -9.39
C PHE A 675 11.42 -10.06 -9.73
N MET A 676 12.33 -9.74 -8.80
CA MET A 676 13.77 -9.96 -8.95
C MET A 676 14.10 -11.41 -9.28
N ARG A 677 13.45 -12.37 -8.59
CA ARG A 677 13.65 -13.79 -8.80
C ARG A 677 13.21 -14.23 -10.19
N VAL A 678 12.02 -13.81 -10.64
CA VAL A 678 11.52 -14.14 -11.99
C VAL A 678 12.38 -13.48 -13.05
N ALA A 679 12.62 -12.16 -12.95
CA ALA A 679 13.46 -11.44 -13.89
C ALA A 679 14.89 -12.00 -13.96
N GLY A 680 15.50 -12.34 -12.82
CA GLY A 680 16.84 -12.92 -12.76
C GLY A 680 16.94 -14.26 -13.50
N ALA A 681 15.95 -15.14 -13.33
CA ALA A 681 15.90 -16.44 -14.00
C ALA A 681 15.84 -16.32 -15.54
N HIS A 682 15.06 -15.36 -16.05
CA HIS A 682 15.01 -15.07 -17.48
C HIS A 682 16.30 -14.38 -17.98
N PHE A 683 16.79 -13.39 -17.24
CA PHE A 683 17.97 -12.60 -17.61
C PHE A 683 19.22 -13.46 -17.82
N ALA A 684 19.46 -14.45 -16.98
CA ALA A 684 20.62 -15.35 -17.07
C ALA A 684 20.74 -16.05 -18.45
N ASN A 685 19.63 -16.18 -19.19
CA ASN A 685 19.59 -16.84 -20.49
C ASN A 685 19.72 -15.88 -21.68
N THR A 686 19.64 -14.57 -21.44
CA THR A 686 19.74 -13.53 -22.47
C THR A 686 21.17 -13.44 -23.04
N PRO A 687 21.35 -12.89 -24.26
CA PRO A 687 22.67 -12.67 -24.82
C PRO A 687 23.57 -11.81 -23.93
N LEU A 688 23.02 -10.75 -23.32
CA LEU A 688 23.78 -9.87 -22.43
C LEU A 688 24.14 -10.56 -21.11
N GLY A 689 23.21 -11.31 -20.50
CA GLY A 689 23.50 -12.13 -19.32
C GLY A 689 24.66 -13.10 -19.55
N LYS A 690 24.65 -13.80 -20.70
CA LYS A 690 25.73 -14.71 -21.11
C LYS A 690 27.04 -13.98 -21.41
N MET A 691 26.98 -12.86 -22.14
CA MET A 691 28.15 -12.09 -22.55
C MET A 691 28.94 -11.53 -21.37
N PHE A 692 28.25 -11.08 -20.32
CA PHE A 692 28.89 -10.55 -19.11
C PHE A 692 29.04 -11.58 -17.98
N GLY A 693 28.60 -12.83 -18.17
CA GLY A 693 28.66 -13.88 -17.16
C GLY A 693 27.81 -13.58 -15.91
N LEU A 694 26.73 -12.83 -16.07
CA LEU A 694 25.84 -12.42 -14.98
C LEU A 694 24.74 -13.46 -14.78
N LYS A 695 24.66 -14.02 -13.57
CA LYS A 695 23.73 -15.11 -13.23
C LYS A 695 22.37 -14.64 -12.71
N ASP A 696 22.29 -13.38 -12.28
CA ASP A 696 21.08 -12.76 -11.76
C ASP A 696 21.15 -11.23 -11.94
N LEU A 697 20.10 -10.54 -11.49
CA LEU A 697 19.96 -9.08 -11.53
C LEU A 697 20.18 -8.42 -10.16
N GLY A 698 20.76 -9.11 -9.18
CA GLY A 698 20.95 -8.56 -7.82
C GLY A 698 21.68 -7.22 -7.83
N TRP A 699 22.74 -7.11 -8.63
CA TRP A 699 23.48 -5.85 -8.84
C TRP A 699 22.60 -4.72 -9.40
N PHE A 700 21.69 -5.05 -10.33
CA PHE A 700 20.84 -4.09 -11.01
C PHE A 700 19.81 -3.52 -10.04
N PHE A 701 19.10 -4.39 -9.33
CA PHE A 701 18.11 -3.95 -8.36
C PHE A 701 18.75 -3.22 -7.18
N GLN A 702 19.92 -3.68 -6.71
CA GLN A 702 20.68 -2.96 -5.68
C GLN A 702 20.92 -1.50 -6.08
N GLN A 703 21.43 -1.28 -7.29
CA GLN A 703 21.74 0.06 -7.79
C GLN A 703 20.50 0.92 -8.05
N TRP A 704 19.47 0.34 -8.67
CA TRP A 704 18.38 1.15 -9.23
C TRP A 704 17.11 1.18 -8.39
N VAL A 705 16.91 0.19 -7.52
CA VAL A 705 15.71 0.06 -6.66
C VAL A 705 16.04 0.29 -5.19
N PHE A 706 17.17 -0.24 -4.70
CA PHE A 706 17.58 -0.13 -3.29
C PHE A 706 18.56 1.02 -3.00
N GLU A 707 19.07 1.72 -4.02
CA GLU A 707 19.95 2.89 -3.89
C GLU A 707 19.37 4.17 -4.55
N ALA A 708 19.85 5.31 -4.05
CA ALA A 708 19.44 6.66 -4.47
C ALA A 708 20.59 7.38 -5.20
N LYS A 709 21.00 6.85 -6.35
CA LYS A 709 22.04 7.44 -7.20
C LYS A 709 21.50 7.75 -8.59
N LEU A 710 22.09 8.76 -9.24
CA LEU A 710 21.80 9.14 -10.62
C LEU A 710 23.12 9.32 -11.38
N PRO A 711 23.67 8.24 -11.98
CA PRO A 711 24.97 8.26 -12.63
C PRO A 711 25.04 9.20 -13.84
N SER A 712 26.25 9.68 -14.16
CA SER A 712 26.57 10.32 -15.43
C SER A 712 27.60 9.48 -16.19
N TYR A 713 27.44 9.37 -17.51
CA TYR A 713 28.31 8.60 -18.41
C TYR A 713 28.90 9.49 -19.50
N ARG A 714 30.22 9.41 -19.71
CA ARG A 714 30.89 10.07 -20.85
C ARG A 714 31.76 9.07 -21.59
N MET A 715 31.45 8.85 -22.87
CA MET A 715 32.29 8.07 -23.78
C MET A 715 33.29 8.98 -24.50
N GLU A 716 34.58 8.73 -24.30
CA GLU A 716 35.66 9.36 -25.04
C GLU A 716 36.30 8.35 -25.99
N TYR A 717 36.28 8.61 -27.30
CA TYR A 717 36.69 7.61 -28.30
C TYR A 717 37.52 8.21 -29.43
N ARG A 718 38.28 7.33 -30.11
CA ARG A 718 38.93 7.61 -31.40
C ARG A 718 38.63 6.48 -32.38
N ILE A 719 38.73 6.78 -33.68
CA ILE A 719 38.52 5.81 -34.76
C ILE A 719 39.87 5.57 -35.43
N GLU A 720 40.37 4.36 -35.31
CA GLU A 720 41.60 3.91 -35.96
C GLU A 720 41.24 3.15 -37.24
N PRO A 721 41.93 3.39 -38.36
CA PRO A 721 41.73 2.60 -39.58
C PRO A 721 42.18 1.14 -39.37
N GLY A 722 41.41 0.19 -39.88
CA GLY A 722 41.78 -1.22 -39.97
C GLY A 722 42.02 -1.66 -41.43
N ASP A 723 42.24 -2.95 -41.63
CA ASP A 723 42.45 -3.53 -42.97
C ASP A 723 41.18 -3.51 -43.82
N ASN A 724 41.31 -3.43 -45.14
CA ASN A 724 40.19 -3.55 -46.09
C ASN A 724 38.98 -2.65 -45.76
N ASN A 725 39.24 -1.36 -45.49
CA ASN A 725 38.23 -0.33 -45.18
C ASN A 725 37.53 -0.48 -43.81
N SER A 726 37.91 -1.48 -43.01
CA SER A 726 37.45 -1.67 -41.63
C SER A 726 37.94 -0.55 -40.70
N ALA A 727 37.37 -0.48 -39.51
CA ALA A 727 37.78 0.48 -38.50
C ALA A 727 37.72 -0.14 -37.11
N VAL A 728 38.51 0.39 -36.19
CA VAL A 728 38.45 0.05 -34.78
C VAL A 728 38.11 1.29 -33.99
N VAL A 729 37.04 1.22 -33.20
CA VAL A 729 36.69 2.27 -32.24
C VAL A 729 37.28 1.88 -30.89
N THR A 730 38.24 2.66 -30.41
CA THR A 730 38.85 2.49 -29.09
C THR A 730 38.57 3.69 -28.21
N GLY A 731 38.34 3.47 -26.93
CA GLY A 731 38.06 4.58 -26.02
C GLY A 731 37.92 4.18 -24.57
N THR A 732 37.37 5.12 -23.82
CA THR A 732 37.15 5.02 -22.38
C THR A 732 35.74 5.53 -22.05
N ILE A 733 35.06 4.81 -21.15
CA ILE A 733 33.86 5.27 -20.46
C ILE A 733 34.25 5.85 -19.11
N LEU A 734 33.85 7.08 -18.87
CA LEU A 734 34.01 7.78 -17.60
C LEU A 734 32.66 7.84 -16.90
N GLN A 735 32.63 7.48 -15.62
CA GLN A 735 31.43 7.44 -14.79
C GLN A 735 31.56 8.40 -13.60
N ALA A 736 30.51 9.16 -13.33
CA ALA A 736 30.39 10.04 -12.17
C ALA A 736 29.03 9.87 -11.47
N ASN A 737 28.89 10.43 -10.26
CA ASN A 737 27.67 10.39 -9.44
C ASN A 737 27.16 8.96 -9.14
N ALA A 738 28.09 8.01 -9.06
CA ALA A 738 27.84 6.60 -8.83
C ALA A 738 28.87 6.02 -7.83
N GLY A 739 28.58 4.84 -7.27
CA GLY A 739 29.51 4.12 -6.39
C GLY A 739 30.73 3.56 -7.14
N PRO A 740 31.81 3.21 -6.42
CA PRO A 740 33.04 2.68 -7.04
C PRO A 740 32.85 1.31 -7.70
N SER A 741 31.84 0.55 -7.29
CA SER A 741 31.46 -0.76 -7.85
C SER A 741 30.28 -0.68 -8.83
N TRP A 742 29.86 0.54 -9.23
CA TRP A 742 28.69 0.70 -10.07
C TRP A 742 28.97 0.17 -11.48
N PHE A 743 28.08 -0.70 -11.94
CA PHE A 743 28.18 -1.42 -13.20
C PHE A 743 26.94 -1.17 -14.06
N MET A 744 27.13 -0.94 -15.36
CA MET A 744 26.02 -0.87 -16.30
C MET A 744 26.48 -1.17 -17.73
N PRO A 745 25.86 -2.13 -18.45
CA PRO A 745 26.00 -2.24 -19.89
C PRO A 745 25.41 -1.01 -20.59
N LEU A 746 26.10 -0.48 -21.60
CA LEU A 746 25.73 0.75 -22.30
C LEU A 746 25.64 0.50 -23.81
N PRO A 747 24.53 0.87 -24.48
CA PRO A 747 24.41 0.74 -25.91
C PRO A 747 25.22 1.81 -26.65
N VAL A 748 25.84 1.43 -27.76
CA VAL A 748 26.54 2.32 -28.69
C VAL A 748 25.95 2.14 -30.07
N VAL A 749 25.63 3.25 -30.73
CA VAL A 749 25.10 3.27 -32.10
C VAL A 749 26.13 3.86 -33.04
N PHE A 750 26.32 3.21 -34.17
CA PHE A 750 27.19 3.63 -35.26
C PHE A 750 26.32 3.99 -36.46
N LYS A 751 26.54 5.17 -37.06
CA LYS A 751 25.91 5.54 -38.33
C LYS A 751 26.95 5.43 -39.43
N PHE A 752 26.64 4.68 -40.48
CA PHE A 752 27.50 4.44 -41.64
C PHE A 752 26.97 5.18 -42.87
N PRO A 753 27.77 5.27 -43.96
CA PRO A 753 27.27 5.74 -45.25
C PRO A 753 26.02 4.98 -45.72
N GLY A 754 25.15 5.64 -46.48
CA GLY A 754 23.94 5.02 -47.03
C GLY A 754 22.84 4.73 -46.01
N ASN A 755 22.76 5.48 -44.91
CA ASN A 755 21.80 5.31 -43.81
C ASN A 755 21.85 3.94 -43.10
N GLN A 756 22.96 3.22 -43.24
CA GLN A 756 23.19 1.99 -42.49
C GLN A 756 23.50 2.31 -41.03
N MET A 757 23.00 1.48 -40.11
CA MET A 757 23.25 1.60 -38.68
C MET A 757 23.82 0.31 -38.13
N GLY A 758 24.76 0.43 -37.19
CA GLY A 758 25.26 -0.67 -36.37
C GLY A 758 25.00 -0.41 -34.90
N ARG A 759 24.93 -1.47 -34.10
CA ARG A 759 24.80 -1.41 -32.65
C ARG A 759 25.87 -2.27 -32.00
N ALA A 760 26.36 -1.84 -30.85
CA ALA A 760 27.20 -2.63 -29.95
C ALA A 760 26.82 -2.32 -28.51
N VAL A 761 27.28 -3.16 -27.59
CA VAL A 761 27.17 -2.92 -26.15
C VAL A 761 28.56 -2.91 -25.55
N ILE A 762 28.85 -1.83 -24.83
CA ILE A 762 30.02 -1.70 -23.94
C ILE A 762 29.53 -1.71 -22.50
N TYR A 763 30.41 -1.43 -21.53
CA TYR A 763 30.00 -1.35 -20.13
C TYR A 763 30.81 -0.28 -19.39
N ALA A 764 30.19 0.28 -18.36
CA ALA A 764 30.86 0.98 -17.28
C ALA A 764 31.05 0.02 -16.11
N ASN A 765 32.23 0.01 -15.50
CA ASN A 765 32.52 -0.67 -14.25
C ASN A 765 33.48 0.19 -13.42
N GLY A 766 32.93 0.90 -12.44
CA GLY A 766 33.68 1.90 -11.68
C GLY A 766 33.94 3.21 -12.44
N PRO A 767 34.84 4.07 -11.93
CA PRO A 767 35.01 5.44 -12.44
C PRO A 767 35.50 5.53 -13.89
N GLU A 768 36.26 4.54 -14.36
CA GLU A 768 36.87 4.53 -15.69
C GLU A 768 36.90 3.10 -16.26
N THR A 769 36.49 2.90 -17.51
CA THR A 769 36.51 1.59 -18.18
C THR A 769 36.91 1.72 -19.64
N ALA A 770 37.97 1.03 -20.07
CA ALA A 770 38.41 1.02 -21.46
C ALA A 770 37.56 0.08 -22.33
N PHE A 771 37.41 0.40 -23.61
CA PHE A 771 36.71 -0.46 -24.58
C PHE A 771 37.37 -0.45 -25.97
N LYS A 772 37.10 -1.50 -26.75
CA LYS A 772 37.55 -1.66 -28.13
C LYS A 772 36.48 -2.40 -28.94
N ILE A 773 36.05 -1.81 -30.06
CA ILE A 773 35.00 -2.36 -30.93
C ILE A 773 35.52 -2.42 -32.37
N PRO A 774 35.72 -3.62 -32.94
CA PRO A 774 36.02 -3.77 -34.36
C PRO A 774 34.75 -3.54 -35.19
N LEU A 775 34.87 -2.80 -36.28
CA LEU A 775 33.78 -2.49 -37.21
C LEU A 775 34.17 -2.90 -38.64
N PRO A 776 33.23 -3.43 -39.44
CA PRO A 776 33.50 -3.86 -40.80
C PRO A 776 33.84 -2.69 -41.74
N MET A 777 33.47 -1.46 -41.36
CA MET A 777 33.80 -0.26 -42.08
C MET A 777 33.91 0.95 -41.15
N LYS A 778 34.44 2.07 -41.65
CA LYS A 778 34.52 3.33 -40.90
C LYS A 778 33.13 3.98 -40.71
N PRO A 779 32.71 4.32 -39.48
CA PRO A 779 31.45 5.02 -39.23
C PRO A 779 31.55 6.53 -39.48
N ASN A 780 30.43 7.15 -39.85
CA ASN A 780 30.24 8.60 -39.92
C ASN A 780 30.08 9.22 -38.53
N SER A 781 29.29 8.58 -37.65
CA SER A 781 29.16 8.97 -36.25
C SER A 781 29.13 7.75 -35.33
N VAL A 782 29.53 7.98 -34.08
CA VAL A 782 29.43 7.04 -32.96
C VAL A 782 28.76 7.79 -31.82
N GLU A 783 27.70 7.22 -31.26
CA GLU A 783 26.85 7.83 -30.24
C GLU A 783 26.61 6.83 -29.10
N LEU A 784 26.90 7.24 -27.86
CA LEU A 784 26.57 6.51 -26.64
C LEU A 784 25.08 6.74 -26.31
N ASP A 785 24.33 5.65 -26.20
CA ASP A 785 22.92 5.61 -25.80
C ASP A 785 22.01 6.70 -26.41
N PRO A 786 22.00 6.89 -27.75
CA PRO A 786 21.18 7.93 -28.37
C PRO A 786 19.68 7.66 -28.26
N ASP A 787 19.27 6.44 -27.93
CA ASP A 787 17.87 6.01 -27.76
C ASP A 787 17.41 6.07 -26.30
N LEU A 788 18.24 6.59 -25.38
CA LEU A 788 17.89 6.83 -23.97
C LEU A 788 17.44 5.57 -23.22
N TRP A 789 18.12 4.45 -23.43
CA TRP A 789 17.86 3.20 -22.70
C TRP A 789 18.27 3.28 -21.24
N ILE A 790 19.37 3.99 -20.95
CA ILE A 790 20.03 3.97 -19.65
C ILE A 790 19.65 5.21 -18.85
N LEU A 791 19.04 5.02 -17.68
CA LEU A 791 18.78 6.11 -16.75
C LEU A 791 20.11 6.76 -16.32
N SER A 792 20.24 8.06 -16.57
CA SER A 792 21.43 8.83 -16.22
C SER A 792 21.08 10.31 -16.06
N GLU A 793 21.87 11.01 -15.25
CA GLU A 793 21.81 12.47 -15.17
C GLU A 793 22.32 13.10 -16.46
N LYS A 794 23.40 12.54 -17.01
CA LYS A 794 24.02 13.02 -18.23
C LYS A 794 24.65 11.88 -19.01
N THR A 795 24.44 11.87 -20.32
CA THR A 795 25.13 10.97 -21.26
C THR A 795 25.82 11.81 -22.32
N GLU A 796 27.14 11.62 -22.48
CA GLU A 796 27.95 12.40 -23.42
C GLU A 796 28.81 11.49 -24.31
N THR A 797 28.98 11.90 -25.55
CA THR A 797 29.90 11.27 -26.50
C THR A 797 30.89 12.29 -27.04
N LYS A 798 32.19 12.01 -26.89
CA LYS A 798 33.27 12.90 -27.30
C LYS A 798 34.29 12.15 -28.15
N LYS A 799 34.45 12.58 -29.40
CA LYS A 799 35.53 12.13 -30.27
C LYS A 799 36.82 12.87 -29.90
N LYS A 800 37.90 12.13 -29.68
CA LYS A 800 39.25 12.64 -29.44
C LYS A 800 40.02 12.83 -30.74
#